data_AF-A0A7X9DZY6-F1
#
_entry.id   AF-A0A7X9DZY6-F1
#
_cell.length_a   1.000
_cell.length_b   1.000
_cell.length_c   1.000
_cell.angle_alpha   90.00
_cell.angle_beta   90.00
_cell.angle_gamma   90.00
#
_symmetry.space_group_name_H-M   'P 1'
#
loop_
_entity.id
_entity.type
_entity.pdbx_description
1 polymer ?
#
loop_
_entity_poly.entity_id
_entity_poly.type
_entity_poly.pdbx_seq_one_letter_code
_entity_poly.pdbx_strand_id
1 'polypeptide(L)'
;SPKSKNYRLSLATVDLSLEGSKVKREYSNPRRYSFFLGPDAKVHTPYDFLIKKGRVKDFEDLKNRFSIEVVTKQFYNEIANWYFWALDKVEFPDDEDKNRENRNAKNLIRLITRIIFIWFMKEKNLIPSTLFDKSFVEQIINYSDKTCSTYYKAILQNLFFATLNTKMKKDDPNSRIFIDEAEKNGYVSDAYLEQGYYRYSRFLKNKGLFLEQFEMVPFLNGGLFESLDKKIDGKEIRIDCFSDNPKNETRLKIPDELFFLETEKEVDLSKYLDKGSKRKVTGLLTVLKRYNFTIDENTPIDQDIALDPELLGKVFENLLAAYVPETATTARKSTGSYYTPREIVDYMVDESLITYLKAKMIESDKTLSNSEDKLIAELRKLLSYDDNEVEFTDKEKEILINAIENLKVIDPACGSGAFPMGILHKLVLALHKLDPQNEIWKKRLLDRVPAEIRAETEISLQNKSIDYIRKLGLIENCIYGIDIQEIAIQISKLRFFISLLVEQEIDDSKPNRDIRALPNLETKFVAANTLIGLERPAQMKLVGDEVENLEKELFDVREEIFYTNSRKEKIELQKREKQLRKKLKIALQQSGFQNDVAEKISGWDPFDQNTHSDWFDNEWMFGLKSGFDIVIGNPPYIQLQKDGGKLAKLYQNQNYITFAR
;
A
#
# COMPACT_ATOMS: atom_id res chain seq x y z
N SER A 1 -7.04 12.02 29.02
CA SER A 1 -7.15 11.66 30.45
C SER A 1 -6.45 12.71 31.29
N PRO A 2 -7.03 13.20 32.41
CA PRO A 2 -6.39 14.18 33.32
C PRO A 2 -5.08 13.68 33.95
N LYS A 3 -4.75 12.38 33.82
CA LYS A 3 -3.50 11.77 34.28
C LYS A 3 -2.42 11.68 33.21
N SER A 4 -2.71 12.06 31.96
CA SER A 4 -1.74 12.06 30.87
C SER A 4 -0.85 13.30 30.95
N LYS A 5 0.47 13.13 30.93
CA LYS A 5 1.43 14.24 30.78
C LYS A 5 1.47 14.79 29.34
N ASN A 6 0.92 14.04 28.40
CA ASN A 6 0.74 14.47 27.01
C ASN A 6 -0.59 15.21 26.85
N TYR A 7 -0.59 16.27 26.06
CA TYR A 7 -1.72 17.17 25.79
C TYR A 7 -1.74 17.58 24.32
N ARG A 8 -2.88 18.12 23.85
CA ARG A 8 -3.02 18.67 22.50
C ARG A 8 -3.14 20.18 22.57
N LEU A 9 -2.41 20.87 21.70
CA LEU A 9 -2.60 22.29 21.44
C LEU A 9 -3.40 22.43 20.15
N SER A 10 -4.62 22.95 20.23
CA SER A 10 -5.56 23.01 19.12
C SER A 10 -5.93 24.44 18.72
N LEU A 11 -6.09 24.67 17.43
CA LEU A 11 -6.74 25.86 16.88
C LEU A 11 -8.24 25.56 16.71
N ALA A 12 -9.08 26.23 17.51
CA ALA A 12 -10.54 26.16 17.38
C ALA A 12 -11.09 27.46 16.77
N THR A 13 -11.95 27.33 15.77
CA THR A 13 -12.65 28.43 15.09
C THR A 13 -14.15 28.32 15.31
N VAL A 14 -14.84 29.46 15.18
CA VAL A 14 -16.31 29.53 15.21
C VAL A 14 -16.74 30.26 13.95
N ASP A 15 -17.42 29.55 13.07
CA ASP A 15 -18.00 30.10 11.86
C ASP A 15 -19.44 30.52 12.13
N LEU A 16 -19.83 31.68 11.60
CA LEU A 16 -21.16 32.24 11.76
C LEU A 16 -21.87 32.17 10.41
N SER A 17 -22.93 31.37 10.34
CA SER A 17 -23.80 31.29 9.15
C SER A 17 -25.19 31.86 9.45
N LEU A 18 -25.84 32.41 8.43
CA LEU A 18 -27.20 32.93 8.51
C LEU A 18 -28.17 31.89 7.95
N GLU A 19 -29.07 31.40 8.80
CA GLU A 19 -30.17 30.53 8.40
C GLU A 19 -31.47 31.31 8.61
N GLY A 20 -31.91 32.00 7.55
CA GLY A 20 -32.97 33.01 7.64
C GLY A 20 -32.54 34.23 8.47
N SER A 21 -33.25 34.50 9.56
CA SER A 21 -32.96 35.61 10.50
C SER A 21 -32.20 35.17 11.75
N LYS A 22 -31.79 33.90 11.85
CA LYS A 22 -31.02 33.37 12.99
C LYS A 22 -29.55 33.21 12.61
N VAL A 23 -28.67 33.62 13.51
CA VAL A 23 -27.23 33.35 13.42
C VAL A 23 -26.98 31.95 13.99
N LYS A 24 -26.53 31.03 13.14
CA LYS A 24 -26.07 29.71 13.54
C LYS A 24 -24.55 29.78 13.79
N ARG A 25 -24.11 29.20 14.90
CA ARG A 25 -22.69 29.07 15.25
C ARG A 25 -22.27 27.64 14.94
N GLU A 26 -21.31 27.48 14.05
CA GLU A 26 -20.69 26.20 13.75
C GLU A 26 -19.27 26.21 14.33
N TYR A 27 -19.04 25.32 15.29
CA TYR A 27 -17.75 25.21 15.95
C TYR A 27 -16.89 24.20 15.19
N SER A 28 -15.64 24.55 14.90
CA SER A 28 -14.70 23.59 14.33
C SER A 28 -14.42 22.47 15.32
N ASN A 29 -14.27 21.22 14.83
CA ASN A 29 -13.80 20.12 15.68
C ASN A 29 -12.42 20.48 16.28
N PRO A 30 -12.26 20.50 17.62
CA PRO A 30 -10.99 20.84 18.27
C PRO A 30 -9.83 19.89 17.92
N ARG A 31 -10.10 18.72 17.34
CA ARG A 31 -9.05 17.79 16.91
C ARG A 31 -8.52 18.08 15.52
N ARG A 32 -9.27 18.79 14.67
CA ARG A 32 -8.94 19.05 13.25
C ARG A 32 -7.64 19.84 13.03
N TYR A 33 -7.24 20.69 13.97
CA TYR A 33 -6.03 21.51 13.80
C TYR A 33 -5.23 21.46 15.09
N SER A 34 -4.56 20.33 15.34
CA SER A 34 -3.92 20.11 16.64
C SER A 34 -2.50 19.54 16.57
N PHE A 35 -1.63 20.06 17.44
CA PHE A 35 -0.32 19.50 17.73
C PHE A 35 -0.40 18.62 18.98
N PHE A 36 0.12 17.40 18.90
CA PHE A 36 0.35 16.56 20.06
C PHE A 36 1.67 16.97 20.74
N LEU A 37 1.61 17.25 22.05
CA LEU A 37 2.72 17.78 22.85
C LEU A 37 2.82 17.03 24.18
N GLY A 38 4.02 17.02 24.77
CA GLY A 38 4.29 16.34 26.04
C GLY A 38 5.71 15.80 26.11
N PRO A 39 6.09 15.13 27.21
CA PRO A 39 7.44 14.58 27.40
C PRO A 39 7.91 13.64 26.29
N ASP A 40 6.98 12.89 25.70
CA ASP A 40 7.28 11.89 24.67
C ASP A 40 7.00 12.39 23.23
N ALA A 41 6.54 13.63 23.08
CA ALA A 41 6.16 14.19 21.78
C ALA A 41 7.36 14.81 21.05
N LYS A 42 7.42 14.63 19.73
CA LYS A 42 8.41 15.32 18.89
C LYS A 42 8.06 16.80 18.77
N VAL A 43 8.96 17.66 19.23
CA VAL A 43 8.73 19.12 19.30
C VAL A 43 9.29 19.91 18.11
N HIS A 44 9.93 19.27 17.13
CA HIS A 44 10.54 19.95 16.00
C HIS A 44 9.52 20.71 15.15
N THR A 45 8.44 20.05 14.69
CA THR A 45 7.39 20.70 13.89
C THR A 45 6.66 21.82 14.66
N PRO A 46 6.18 21.60 15.90
CA PRO A 46 5.63 22.70 16.70
C PRO A 46 6.61 23.86 16.90
N TYR A 47 7.89 23.57 17.13
CA TYR A 47 8.91 24.61 17.28
C TYR A 47 9.08 25.43 15.99
N ASP A 48 9.26 24.78 14.84
CA ASP A 48 9.47 25.45 13.56
C ASP A 48 8.27 26.34 13.18
N PHE A 49 7.05 25.87 13.43
CA PHE A 49 5.83 26.55 13.00
C PHE A 49 5.30 27.56 14.01
N LEU A 50 5.37 27.27 15.32
CA LEU A 50 4.80 28.13 16.36
C LEU A 50 5.84 29.09 16.96
N ILE A 51 7.11 28.69 17.04
CA ILE A 51 8.15 29.45 17.77
C ILE A 51 9.14 30.12 16.79
N LYS A 52 9.83 29.36 15.95
CA LYS A 52 10.92 29.84 15.08
C LYS A 52 10.47 30.88 14.05
N LYS A 53 9.22 30.77 13.56
CA LYS A 53 8.61 31.78 12.67
C LYS A 53 8.35 33.13 13.35
N GLY A 54 8.52 33.23 14.67
CA GLY A 54 8.27 34.44 15.43
C GLY A 54 6.77 34.76 15.56
N ARG A 55 6.46 36.02 15.86
CA ARG A 55 5.10 36.49 16.15
C ARG A 55 4.14 36.21 14.98
N VAL A 56 2.92 35.77 15.31
CA VAL A 56 1.82 35.58 14.35
C VAL A 56 1.47 36.91 13.70
N LYS A 57 1.38 36.92 12.36
CA LYS A 57 1.12 38.14 11.58
C LYS A 57 -0.36 38.45 11.45
N ASP A 58 -1.15 37.44 11.11
CA ASP A 58 -2.59 37.51 10.88
C ASP A 58 -3.22 36.12 11.10
N PHE A 59 -4.54 36.01 10.92
CA PHE A 59 -5.27 34.76 11.09
C PHE A 59 -4.87 33.69 10.07
N GLU A 60 -4.52 34.09 8.84
CA GLU A 60 -4.13 33.14 7.79
C GLU A 60 -2.75 32.55 8.08
N ASP A 61 -1.80 33.34 8.57
CA ASP A 61 -0.53 32.86 9.11
C ASP A 61 -0.76 31.89 10.29
N LEU A 62 -1.65 32.23 11.23
CA LEU A 62 -2.00 31.33 12.33
C LEU A 62 -2.58 29.99 11.84
N LYS A 63 -3.55 30.04 10.93
CA LYS A 63 -4.19 28.86 10.34
C LYS A 63 -3.16 27.98 9.62
N ASN A 64 -2.29 28.58 8.82
CA ASN A 64 -1.23 27.87 8.11
C ASN A 64 -0.18 27.26 9.05
N ARG A 65 0.00 27.79 10.25
CA ARG A 65 0.88 27.17 11.26
C ARG A 65 0.31 25.88 11.84
N PHE A 66 -1.00 25.68 11.78
CA PHE A 66 -1.67 24.43 12.17
C PHE A 66 -2.09 23.58 10.96
N SER A 67 -1.64 23.92 9.75
CA SER A 67 -2.00 23.19 8.53
C SER A 67 -1.13 21.95 8.35
N ILE A 68 -1.79 20.78 8.33
CA ILE A 68 -1.14 19.51 7.99
C ILE A 68 -0.52 19.55 6.59
N GLU A 69 -1.16 20.24 5.63
CA GLU A 69 -0.70 20.32 4.25
C GLU A 69 0.66 21.00 4.13
N VAL A 70 0.94 22.01 4.98
CA VAL A 70 2.23 22.72 4.95
C VAL A 70 3.36 21.84 5.48
N VAL A 71 3.13 21.15 6.61
CA VAL A 71 4.10 20.19 7.20
C VAL A 71 4.37 19.05 6.22
N THR A 72 3.29 18.52 5.66
CA THR A 72 3.27 17.49 4.63
C THR A 72 4.10 17.90 3.40
N LYS A 73 3.87 19.10 2.87
CA LYS A 73 4.62 19.65 1.72
C LYS A 73 6.11 19.82 2.04
N GLN A 74 6.44 20.23 3.26
CA GLN A 74 7.84 20.34 3.68
C GLN A 74 8.52 18.98 3.72
N PHE A 75 7.88 17.98 4.34
CA PHE A 75 8.35 16.61 4.37
C PHE A 75 8.60 16.08 2.95
N TYR A 76 7.65 16.29 2.03
CA TYR A 76 7.80 15.89 0.63
C TYR A 76 8.99 16.51 -0.06
N ASN A 77 9.19 17.82 0.11
CA ASN A 77 10.32 18.50 -0.51
C ASN A 77 11.65 17.93 0.02
N GLU A 78 11.73 17.59 1.31
CA GLU A 78 12.93 16.97 1.88
C GLU A 78 13.17 15.56 1.33
N ILE A 79 12.13 14.73 1.22
CA ILE A 79 12.24 13.39 0.63
C ILE A 79 12.60 13.47 -0.87
N ALA A 80 12.01 14.41 -1.62
CA ALA A 80 12.33 14.62 -3.03
C ALA A 80 13.79 15.08 -3.23
N ASN A 81 14.24 16.06 -2.45
CA ASN A 81 15.64 16.50 -2.50
C ASN A 81 16.59 15.35 -2.14
N TRP A 82 16.25 14.55 -1.12
CA TRP A 82 17.00 13.36 -0.75
C TRP A 82 17.03 12.34 -1.88
N TYR A 83 15.90 12.07 -2.54
CA TYR A 83 15.78 11.11 -3.62
C TYR A 83 16.70 11.45 -4.79
N PHE A 84 16.66 12.68 -5.30
CA PHE A 84 17.53 13.10 -6.40
C PHE A 84 19.00 13.06 -6.02
N TRP A 85 19.33 13.46 -4.79
CA TRP A 85 20.69 13.37 -4.27
C TRP A 85 21.18 11.91 -4.17
N ALA A 86 20.30 10.99 -3.74
CA ALA A 86 20.60 9.57 -3.64
C ALA A 86 20.73 8.91 -5.03
N LEU A 87 19.94 9.33 -6.02
CA LEU A 87 19.91 8.75 -7.36
C LEU A 87 21.28 8.80 -8.07
N ASP A 88 22.06 9.87 -7.84
CA ASP A 88 23.42 10.01 -8.35
C ASP A 88 24.46 9.14 -7.62
N LYS A 89 24.12 8.62 -6.44
CA LYS A 89 25.05 7.95 -5.53
C LYS A 89 24.86 6.44 -5.43
N VAL A 90 23.64 5.97 -5.70
CA VAL A 90 23.29 4.55 -5.63
C VAL A 90 23.66 3.82 -6.92
N GLU A 91 23.88 2.51 -6.80
CA GLU A 91 23.96 1.57 -7.92
C GLU A 91 23.25 0.28 -7.52
N PHE A 92 22.29 -0.14 -8.34
CA PHE A 92 21.65 -1.45 -8.24
C PHE A 92 22.15 -2.38 -9.37
N PRO A 93 22.05 -3.71 -9.20
CA PRO A 93 22.48 -4.66 -10.24
C PRO A 93 21.74 -4.47 -11.56
N ASP A 94 22.44 -4.74 -12.68
CA ASP A 94 21.98 -4.49 -14.04
C ASP A 94 21.39 -5.75 -14.72
N ASP A 95 21.05 -6.78 -13.95
CA ASP A 95 20.69 -8.11 -14.46
C ASP A 95 19.34 -8.09 -15.20
N GLU A 96 18.36 -7.39 -14.65
CA GLU A 96 17.01 -7.24 -15.19
C GLU A 96 16.90 -6.04 -16.14
N ASP A 97 17.39 -4.87 -15.72
CA ASP A 97 17.33 -3.64 -16.50
C ASP A 97 18.73 -3.04 -16.69
N LYS A 98 19.13 -2.93 -17.96
CA LYS A 98 20.42 -2.37 -18.38
C LYS A 98 20.46 -0.85 -18.31
N ASN A 99 19.32 -0.17 -18.36
CA ASN A 99 19.24 1.27 -18.20
C ASN A 99 19.48 1.66 -16.73
N ARG A 100 20.62 2.31 -16.47
CA ARG A 100 21.03 2.73 -15.13
C ARG A 100 20.02 3.66 -14.46
N GLU A 101 19.53 4.65 -15.19
CA GLU A 101 18.61 5.64 -14.62
C GLU A 101 17.29 4.96 -14.23
N ASN A 102 16.78 4.08 -15.11
CA ASN A 102 15.58 3.29 -14.85
C ASN A 102 15.70 2.32 -13.69
N ARG A 103 16.73 1.47 -13.68
CA ARG A 103 16.90 0.54 -12.57
C ARG A 103 17.11 1.28 -11.25
N ASN A 104 17.92 2.34 -11.21
CA ASN A 104 18.26 2.98 -9.95
C ASN A 104 17.04 3.72 -9.39
N ALA A 105 16.27 4.41 -10.24
CA ALA A 105 15.05 5.08 -9.82
C ALA A 105 13.99 4.11 -9.31
N LYS A 106 13.67 3.06 -10.08
CA LYS A 106 12.68 2.04 -9.69
C LYS A 106 13.05 1.39 -8.34
N ASN A 107 14.30 0.96 -8.19
CA ASN A 107 14.74 0.29 -6.97
C ASN A 107 14.89 1.26 -5.77
N LEU A 108 15.29 2.52 -6.01
CA LEU A 108 15.38 3.53 -4.95
C LEU A 108 13.99 3.93 -4.43
N ILE A 109 12.99 4.05 -5.31
CA ILE A 109 11.60 4.27 -4.88
C ILE A 109 11.15 3.11 -3.98
N ARG A 110 11.36 1.86 -4.41
CA ARG A 110 11.03 0.67 -3.60
C ARG A 110 11.74 0.68 -2.24
N LEU A 111 13.01 1.09 -2.20
CA LEU A 111 13.75 1.24 -0.94
C LEU A 111 13.08 2.25 -0.01
N ILE A 112 12.72 3.44 -0.51
CA ILE A 112 12.00 4.45 0.28
C ILE A 112 10.68 3.87 0.79
N THR A 113 9.91 3.18 -0.07
CA THR A 113 8.63 2.57 0.29
C THR A 113 8.78 1.58 1.45
N ARG A 114 9.76 0.68 1.38
CA ARG A 114 10.08 -0.28 2.45
C ARG A 114 10.52 0.42 3.74
N ILE A 115 11.36 1.45 3.65
CA ILE A 115 11.85 2.21 4.81
C ILE A 115 10.72 2.95 5.52
N ILE A 116 9.84 3.61 4.76
CA ILE A 116 8.74 4.33 5.39
C ILE A 116 7.76 3.35 6.05
N PHE A 117 7.51 2.18 5.45
CA PHE A 117 6.68 1.16 6.11
C PHE A 117 7.26 0.69 7.44
N ILE A 118 8.55 0.32 7.47
CA ILE A 118 9.18 -0.11 8.72
C ILE A 118 9.27 1.04 9.73
N TRP A 119 9.22 2.29 9.27
CA TRP A 119 9.09 3.46 10.14
C TRP A 119 7.72 3.48 10.85
N PHE A 120 6.61 3.26 10.13
CA PHE A 120 5.28 3.10 10.76
C PHE A 120 5.24 1.90 11.71
N MET A 121 5.84 0.77 11.33
CA MET A 121 5.96 -0.39 12.22
C MET A 121 6.76 -0.07 13.50
N LYS A 122 7.79 0.76 13.38
CA LYS A 122 8.55 1.26 14.54
C LYS A 122 7.68 2.14 15.43
N GLU A 123 6.81 2.97 14.87
CA GLU A 123 5.87 3.78 15.68
C GLU A 123 4.81 2.90 16.37
N LYS A 124 4.46 1.75 15.79
CA LYS A 124 3.61 0.71 16.40
C LYS A 124 4.37 -0.19 17.40
N ASN A 125 5.67 0.05 17.67
CA ASN A 125 6.52 -0.80 18.53
C ASN A 125 6.69 -2.26 18.05
N LEU A 126 6.53 -2.50 16.75
CA LEU A 126 6.78 -3.80 16.13
C LEU A 126 8.24 -3.98 15.74
N ILE A 127 8.95 -2.87 15.50
CA ILE A 127 10.38 -2.84 15.18
C ILE A 127 11.10 -1.96 16.19
N PRO A 128 12.24 -2.39 16.76
CA PRO A 128 13.00 -1.57 17.70
C PRO A 128 13.50 -0.26 17.06
N SER A 129 13.27 0.86 17.75
CA SER A 129 13.69 2.19 17.32
C SER A 129 15.21 2.35 17.23
N THR A 130 15.94 1.57 18.03
CA THR A 130 17.39 1.44 18.10
C THR A 130 18.03 1.05 16.76
N LEU A 131 17.34 0.28 15.90
CA LEU A 131 17.82 -0.08 14.56
C LEU A 131 17.93 1.12 13.61
N PHE A 132 17.33 2.25 13.97
CA PHE A 132 17.38 3.51 13.22
C PHE A 132 18.20 4.59 13.94
N ASP A 133 18.87 4.22 15.01
CA ASP A 133 19.78 5.10 15.72
C ASP A 133 21.24 4.81 15.39
N LYS A 134 21.94 5.84 14.92
CA LYS A 134 23.32 5.69 14.45
C LYS A 134 24.24 5.20 15.57
N SER A 135 24.13 5.78 16.75
CA SER A 135 24.99 5.47 17.90
C SER A 135 24.82 4.04 18.39
N PHE A 136 23.60 3.51 18.27
CA PHE A 136 23.30 2.13 18.61
C PHE A 136 23.72 1.17 17.49
N VAL A 137 23.40 1.48 16.24
CA VAL A 137 23.82 0.67 15.06
C VAL A 137 25.34 0.54 15.00
N GLU A 138 26.07 1.60 15.35
CA GLU A 138 27.54 1.59 15.48
C GLU A 138 28.04 0.61 16.54
N GLN A 139 27.22 0.09 17.46
CA GLN A 139 27.60 -0.96 18.40
C GLN A 139 27.46 -2.37 17.79
N ILE A 140 26.58 -2.53 16.80
CA ILE A 140 26.28 -3.81 16.14
C ILE A 140 27.23 -4.05 14.96
N ILE A 141 27.39 -3.05 14.09
CA ILE A 141 28.07 -3.22 12.80
C ILE A 141 29.48 -2.62 12.78
N ASN A 142 30.31 -3.13 11.88
CA ASN A 142 31.60 -2.58 11.51
C ASN A 142 31.53 -2.07 10.06
N TYR A 143 31.60 -0.75 9.88
CA TYR A 143 31.54 -0.07 8.58
C TYR A 143 32.78 -0.36 7.73
N SER A 144 32.79 -1.55 7.12
CA SER A 144 33.94 -2.12 6.41
C SER A 144 33.62 -2.51 4.97
N ASP A 145 32.37 -2.30 4.53
CA ASP A 145 31.95 -2.58 3.16
C ASP A 145 32.64 -1.64 2.16
N LYS A 146 33.16 -2.21 1.06
CA LYS A 146 33.91 -1.48 0.04
C LYS A 146 33.06 -0.43 -0.69
N THR A 147 31.75 -0.63 -0.75
CA THR A 147 30.80 0.31 -1.34
C THR A 147 30.17 1.25 -0.32
N CYS A 148 30.66 1.23 0.93
CA CYS A 148 30.10 1.98 2.06
C CYS A 148 28.59 1.74 2.22
N SER A 149 28.12 0.49 2.06
CA SER A 149 26.69 0.14 2.11
C SER A 149 26.39 -0.81 3.28
N THR A 150 27.15 -0.66 4.37
CA THR A 150 27.16 -1.61 5.48
C THR A 150 25.80 -1.65 6.18
N TYR A 151 25.20 -0.49 6.46
CA TYR A 151 23.91 -0.39 7.12
C TYR A 151 22.80 -1.01 6.26
N TYR A 152 22.76 -0.69 4.97
CA TYR A 152 21.78 -1.26 4.07
C TYR A 152 21.90 -2.78 4.00
N LYS A 153 23.10 -3.30 3.72
CA LYS A 153 23.36 -4.76 3.58
C LYS A 153 23.13 -5.50 4.91
N ALA A 154 23.77 -5.06 5.99
CA ALA A 154 23.78 -5.80 7.25
C ALA A 154 22.51 -5.61 8.11
N ILE A 155 21.85 -4.46 8.06
CA ILE A 155 20.65 -4.18 8.87
C ILE A 155 19.38 -4.24 8.01
N LEU A 156 19.25 -3.37 7.02
CA LEU A 156 17.98 -3.22 6.29
C LEU A 156 17.62 -4.43 5.44
N GLN A 157 18.56 -5.02 4.69
CA GLN A 157 18.28 -6.21 3.89
C GLN A 157 17.91 -7.42 4.76
N ASN A 158 18.60 -7.63 5.90
CA ASN A 158 18.24 -8.68 6.84
C ASN A 158 16.84 -8.43 7.45
N LEU A 159 16.52 -7.19 7.80
CA LEU A 159 15.21 -6.82 8.34
C LEU A 159 14.10 -7.10 7.32
N PHE A 160 14.27 -6.67 6.06
CA PHE A 160 13.31 -6.90 5.00
C PHE A 160 13.16 -8.39 4.67
N PHE A 161 14.24 -9.03 4.24
CA PHE A 161 14.17 -10.33 3.57
C PHE A 161 14.20 -11.51 4.54
N ALA A 162 14.99 -11.40 5.61
CA ALA A 162 15.28 -12.51 6.51
C ALA A 162 14.52 -12.44 7.86
N THR A 163 13.89 -11.31 8.18
CA THR A 163 13.13 -11.14 9.44
C THR A 163 11.64 -10.97 9.20
N LEU A 164 11.23 -9.94 8.48
CA LEU A 164 9.81 -9.66 8.23
C LEU A 164 9.12 -10.75 7.38
N ASN A 165 9.92 -11.53 6.65
CA ASN A 165 9.49 -12.66 5.84
C ASN A 165 9.85 -14.05 6.39
N THR A 166 10.28 -14.10 7.65
CA THR A 166 10.62 -15.36 8.32
C THR A 166 9.96 -15.41 9.70
N LYS A 167 9.44 -16.58 10.09
CA LYS A 167 8.86 -16.81 11.42
C LYS A 167 9.83 -16.38 12.53
N MET A 168 9.28 -16.00 13.69
CA MET A 168 10.10 -15.63 14.84
C MET A 168 10.84 -16.85 15.37
N LYS A 169 12.06 -16.65 15.87
CA LYS A 169 12.89 -17.74 16.41
C LYS A 169 12.22 -18.45 17.61
N LYS A 170 11.45 -17.71 18.40
CA LYS A 170 10.64 -18.26 19.50
C LYS A 170 9.53 -19.22 19.02
N ASP A 171 9.03 -19.03 17.80
CA ASP A 171 7.95 -19.84 17.21
C ASP A 171 8.51 -21.00 16.35
N ASP A 172 9.70 -20.82 15.77
CA ASP A 172 10.45 -21.83 15.02
C ASP A 172 11.95 -21.71 15.32
N PRO A 173 12.53 -22.61 16.15
CA PRO A 173 13.94 -22.54 16.55
C PRO A 173 14.95 -22.63 15.40
N ASN A 174 14.55 -23.18 14.25
CA ASN A 174 15.41 -23.30 13.07
C ASN A 174 15.37 -22.05 12.16
N SER A 175 14.51 -21.09 12.48
CA SER A 175 14.34 -19.86 11.73
C SER A 175 15.30 -18.76 12.19
N ARG A 176 15.52 -17.75 11.34
CA ARG A 176 16.33 -16.55 11.66
C ARG A 176 17.74 -16.89 12.17
N ILE A 177 18.39 -17.83 11.49
CA ILE A 177 19.80 -18.16 11.70
C ILE A 177 20.64 -17.59 10.56
N PHE A 178 21.94 -17.42 10.79
CA PHE A 178 22.84 -16.98 9.72
C PHE A 178 23.13 -18.10 8.73
N ILE A 179 23.39 -17.71 7.48
CA ILE A 179 23.72 -18.69 6.42
C ILE A 179 25.01 -19.45 6.74
N ASP A 180 26.01 -18.81 7.35
CA ASP A 180 27.27 -19.44 7.76
C ASP A 180 27.08 -20.48 8.88
N GLU A 181 26.02 -20.35 9.69
CA GLU A 181 25.61 -21.35 10.68
C GLU A 181 24.82 -22.48 10.03
N ALA A 182 23.94 -22.17 9.08
CA ALA A 182 23.20 -23.18 8.32
C ALA A 182 24.16 -24.10 7.54
N GLU A 183 25.16 -23.54 6.86
CA GLU A 183 26.18 -24.28 6.13
C GLU A 183 26.94 -25.28 7.02
N LYS A 184 27.29 -24.87 8.25
CA LYS A 184 27.94 -25.74 9.24
C LYS A 184 27.06 -26.90 9.69
N ASN A 185 25.74 -26.73 9.63
CA ASN A 185 24.76 -27.77 9.97
C ASN A 185 24.41 -28.68 8.78
N GLY A 186 25.26 -28.71 7.73
CA GLY A 186 25.11 -29.61 6.59
C GLY A 186 24.25 -29.05 5.46
N TYR A 187 23.97 -27.74 5.46
CA TYR A 187 23.28 -27.08 4.35
C TYR A 187 24.26 -26.78 3.19
N VAL A 188 24.03 -27.32 2.00
CA VAL A 188 25.01 -27.30 0.87
C VAL A 188 24.52 -26.48 -0.35
N SER A 189 23.71 -25.45 -0.14
CA SER A 189 23.21 -24.60 -1.22
C SER A 189 24.11 -23.39 -1.49
N ASP A 190 24.10 -22.86 -2.71
CA ASP A 190 24.69 -21.54 -3.06
C ASP A 190 23.93 -20.36 -2.41
N ALA A 191 22.86 -20.69 -1.68
CA ALA A 191 21.98 -19.82 -0.94
C ALA A 191 21.30 -18.74 -1.80
N TYR A 192 21.26 -18.92 -3.13
CA TYR A 192 20.91 -17.87 -4.07
C TYR A 192 19.49 -17.27 -3.85
N LEU A 193 18.51 -18.10 -3.46
CA LEU A 193 17.11 -17.72 -3.16
C LEU A 193 16.70 -18.01 -1.72
N GLU A 194 17.70 -18.20 -0.86
CA GLU A 194 17.48 -18.58 0.53
C GLU A 194 17.37 -17.33 1.38
N GLN A 195 16.21 -16.69 1.23
CA GLN A 195 15.90 -15.38 1.82
C GLN A 195 15.67 -15.47 3.33
N GLY A 196 15.37 -16.66 3.86
CA GLY A 196 15.04 -16.85 5.28
C GLY A 196 16.25 -16.84 6.24
N TYR A 197 17.47 -16.74 5.69
CA TYR A 197 18.71 -16.75 6.47
C TYR A 197 19.33 -15.37 6.55
N TYR A 198 19.89 -15.05 7.71
CA TYR A 198 20.67 -13.84 7.88
C TYR A 198 21.99 -13.91 7.11
N ARG A 199 22.37 -12.76 6.57
CA ARG A 199 23.57 -12.57 5.74
C ARG A 199 24.46 -11.48 6.30
N TYR A 200 25.64 -11.34 5.70
CA TYR A 200 26.61 -10.30 6.00
C TYR A 200 27.15 -10.37 7.43
N SER A 201 27.30 -11.58 7.96
CA SER A 201 27.82 -11.82 9.30
C SER A 201 29.21 -11.19 9.51
N ARG A 202 30.01 -11.07 8.43
CA ARG A 202 31.30 -10.36 8.38
C ARG A 202 31.24 -8.86 8.70
N PHE A 203 30.10 -8.22 8.52
CA PHE A 203 29.89 -6.81 8.86
C PHE A 203 29.41 -6.61 10.30
N LEU A 204 29.15 -7.67 11.05
CA LEU A 204 28.70 -7.61 12.43
C LEU A 204 29.88 -7.77 13.38
N LYS A 205 30.11 -6.78 14.23
CA LYS A 205 31.06 -6.91 15.35
C LYS A 205 30.40 -7.46 16.62
N ASN A 206 29.08 -7.30 16.76
CA ASN A 206 28.31 -7.90 17.84
C ASN A 206 27.08 -8.64 17.30
N LYS A 207 27.26 -9.93 16.99
CA LYS A 207 26.18 -10.81 16.52
C LYS A 207 25.09 -11.04 17.58
N GLY A 208 25.45 -11.07 18.86
CA GLY A 208 24.48 -11.27 19.95
C GLY A 208 23.49 -10.13 20.05
N LEU A 209 23.99 -8.89 20.07
CA LEU A 209 23.15 -7.69 20.08
C LEU A 209 22.31 -7.58 18.80
N PHE A 210 22.85 -7.97 17.64
CA PHE A 210 22.05 -8.07 16.42
C PHE A 210 20.85 -9.02 16.62
N LEU A 211 21.08 -10.24 17.09
CA LEU A 211 20.00 -11.22 17.27
C LEU A 211 18.94 -10.73 18.26
N GLU A 212 19.34 -10.11 19.37
CA GLU A 212 18.45 -9.54 20.38
C GLU A 212 17.49 -8.51 19.77
N GLN A 213 17.98 -7.60 18.93
CA GLN A 213 17.12 -6.57 18.31
C GLN A 213 16.14 -7.15 17.28
N PHE A 214 16.48 -8.27 16.66
CA PHE A 214 15.66 -8.86 15.60
C PHE A 214 14.73 -9.97 16.11
N GLU A 215 14.89 -10.40 17.37
CA GLU A 215 14.14 -11.49 17.98
C GLU A 215 12.63 -11.19 18.03
N MET A 216 12.27 -9.99 18.50
CA MET A 216 10.89 -9.57 18.74
C MET A 216 10.21 -8.90 17.53
N VAL A 217 10.87 -8.83 16.38
CA VAL A 217 10.25 -8.33 15.15
C VAL A 217 9.25 -9.39 14.63
N PRO A 218 7.96 -9.10 14.45
CA PRO A 218 7.01 -10.10 13.98
C PRO A 218 7.23 -10.45 12.50
N PHE A 219 6.79 -11.63 12.12
CA PHE A 219 6.62 -12.06 10.74
C PHE A 219 5.35 -11.41 10.13
N LEU A 220 5.45 -10.91 8.90
CA LEU A 220 4.33 -10.27 8.19
C LEU A 220 3.97 -10.92 6.84
N ASN A 221 4.83 -11.74 6.23
CA ASN A 221 4.59 -12.40 4.93
C ASN A 221 4.18 -11.46 3.75
N GLY A 222 4.45 -10.16 3.85
CA GLY A 222 4.03 -9.20 2.84
C GLY A 222 4.95 -9.24 1.62
N GLY A 223 4.39 -9.38 0.42
CA GLY A 223 5.13 -9.38 -0.84
C GLY A 223 6.07 -8.17 -0.99
N LEU A 224 5.77 -7.05 -0.32
CA LEU A 224 6.63 -5.86 -0.22
C LEU A 224 8.06 -6.16 0.24
N PHE A 225 8.21 -7.11 1.17
CA PHE A 225 9.49 -7.45 1.79
C PHE A 225 10.16 -8.65 1.15
N GLU A 226 9.58 -9.25 0.10
CA GLU A 226 10.20 -10.37 -0.60
C GLU A 226 11.40 -9.87 -1.40
N SER A 227 12.49 -10.65 -1.39
CA SER A 227 13.62 -10.34 -2.25
C SER A 227 13.25 -10.71 -3.69
N LEU A 228 13.53 -9.79 -4.60
CA LEU A 228 13.21 -9.90 -6.01
C LEU A 228 14.32 -10.61 -6.81
N ASP A 229 15.38 -11.04 -6.13
CA ASP A 229 16.37 -11.91 -6.73
C ASP A 229 15.68 -13.19 -7.21
N LYS A 230 15.89 -13.54 -8.48
CA LYS A 230 15.19 -14.67 -9.13
C LYS A 230 16.14 -15.49 -9.98
N LYS A 231 15.74 -16.73 -10.27
CA LYS A 231 16.46 -17.65 -11.15
C LYS A 231 15.56 -18.03 -12.33
N ILE A 232 15.96 -17.64 -13.53
CA ILE A 232 15.22 -17.91 -14.77
C ILE A 232 16.13 -18.78 -15.65
N ASP A 233 15.64 -19.96 -16.03
CA ASP A 233 16.36 -20.92 -16.89
C ASP A 233 17.79 -21.21 -16.44
N GLY A 234 17.97 -21.36 -15.12
CA GLY A 234 19.27 -21.61 -14.51
C GLY A 234 20.15 -20.37 -14.34
N LYS A 235 19.80 -19.22 -14.92
CA LYS A 235 20.51 -17.95 -14.80
C LYS A 235 20.08 -17.19 -13.54
N GLU A 236 21.08 -16.76 -12.77
CA GLU A 236 20.93 -15.84 -11.66
C GLU A 236 20.59 -14.42 -12.16
N ILE A 237 19.46 -13.87 -11.73
CA ILE A 237 19.08 -12.46 -11.89
C ILE A 237 19.01 -11.78 -10.51
N ARG A 238 19.91 -10.84 -10.24
CA ARG A 238 19.93 -10.05 -9.00
C ARG A 238 19.23 -8.70 -9.21
N ILE A 239 18.40 -8.30 -8.25
CA ILE A 239 17.73 -7.00 -8.20
C ILE A 239 18.00 -6.36 -6.83
N ASP A 240 17.68 -7.08 -5.75
CA ASP A 240 17.99 -6.65 -4.38
C ASP A 240 19.43 -7.02 -4.00
N CYS A 241 20.04 -8.00 -4.68
CA CYS A 241 21.41 -8.42 -4.44
C CYS A 241 21.65 -8.90 -2.99
N PHE A 242 20.72 -9.66 -2.42
CA PHE A 242 20.83 -10.19 -1.06
C PHE A 242 21.75 -11.42 -1.04
N SER A 243 23.07 -11.18 -1.02
CA SER A 243 24.07 -12.22 -1.28
C SER A 243 25.38 -12.00 -0.53
N ASP A 244 25.92 -13.08 0.05
CA ASP A 244 27.26 -13.10 0.63
C ASP A 244 28.37 -13.46 -0.38
N ASN A 245 28.01 -13.80 -1.61
CA ASN A 245 28.98 -14.20 -2.62
C ASN A 245 29.91 -13.01 -2.97
N PRO A 246 31.24 -13.15 -2.85
CA PRO A 246 32.19 -12.08 -3.16
C PRO A 246 32.02 -11.48 -4.56
N LYS A 247 31.55 -12.25 -5.56
CA LYS A 247 31.27 -11.75 -6.92
C LYS A 247 30.22 -10.63 -6.95
N ASN A 248 29.37 -10.56 -5.92
CA ASN A 248 28.29 -9.60 -5.81
C ASN A 248 28.63 -8.40 -4.92
N GLU A 249 29.80 -8.38 -4.26
CA GLU A 249 30.15 -7.42 -3.20
C GLU A 249 30.02 -5.95 -3.65
N THR A 250 30.38 -5.66 -4.90
CA THR A 250 30.40 -4.30 -5.46
C THR A 250 29.22 -3.97 -6.38
N ARG A 251 28.33 -4.92 -6.64
CA ARG A 251 27.21 -4.76 -7.60
C ARG A 251 26.07 -3.89 -7.04
N LEU A 252 26.00 -3.79 -5.72
CA LEU A 252 25.04 -3.00 -4.99
C LEU A 252 25.78 -1.95 -4.16
N LYS A 253 25.47 -0.68 -4.41
CA LYS A 253 26.02 0.46 -3.70
C LYS A 253 24.88 1.35 -3.22
N ILE A 254 24.71 1.42 -1.90
CA ILE A 254 23.79 2.35 -1.24
C ILE A 254 24.54 2.99 -0.06
N PRO A 255 25.17 4.16 -0.26
CA PRO A 255 26.05 4.75 0.75
C PRO A 255 25.37 4.99 2.11
N ASP A 256 26.06 4.66 3.20
CA ASP A 256 25.58 4.80 4.58
C ASP A 256 25.23 6.26 4.95
N GLU A 257 25.91 7.24 4.31
CA GLU A 257 25.61 8.68 4.45
C GLU A 257 24.18 9.04 4.03
N LEU A 258 23.58 8.27 3.12
CA LEU A 258 22.22 8.50 2.67
C LEU A 258 21.21 8.29 3.81
N PHE A 259 21.57 7.54 4.86
CA PHE A 259 20.69 7.28 5.99
C PHE A 259 20.99 8.20 7.17
N PHE A 260 22.27 8.41 7.48
CA PHE A 260 22.74 8.98 8.75
C PHE A 260 23.39 10.37 8.66
N LEU A 261 23.35 11.05 7.52
CA LEU A 261 23.85 12.43 7.45
C LEU A 261 22.99 13.34 8.36
N GLU A 262 23.56 13.81 9.46
CA GLU A 262 22.83 14.65 10.43
C GLU A 262 22.88 16.13 10.07
N THR A 263 24.03 16.60 9.59
CA THR A 263 24.22 18.02 9.22
C THR A 263 23.70 18.29 7.82
N GLU A 264 22.96 19.39 7.67
CA GLU A 264 22.48 19.84 6.36
C GLU A 264 23.66 20.06 5.40
N LYS A 265 23.58 19.45 4.23
CA LYS A 265 24.52 19.64 3.13
C LYS A 265 23.81 20.33 1.98
N GLU A 266 24.41 21.39 1.46
CA GLU A 266 23.94 22.00 0.21
C GLU A 266 24.41 21.16 -0.98
N VAL A 267 23.47 20.80 -1.85
CA VAL A 267 23.69 20.00 -3.05
C VAL A 267 23.05 20.68 -4.25
N ASP A 268 23.70 20.57 -5.41
CA ASP A 268 23.17 21.05 -6.67
C ASP A 268 22.29 19.97 -7.30
N LEU A 269 20.99 20.23 -7.39
CA LEU A 269 20.00 19.32 -7.98
C LEU A 269 19.50 19.82 -9.34
N SER A 270 20.24 20.73 -9.99
CA SER A 270 19.87 21.31 -11.29
C SER A 270 19.75 20.27 -12.42
N LYS A 271 20.26 19.05 -12.23
CA LYS A 271 20.04 17.93 -13.17
C LYS A 271 18.57 17.49 -13.21
N TYR A 272 17.87 17.59 -12.08
CA TYR A 272 16.52 17.04 -11.89
C TYR A 272 15.46 18.11 -11.67
N LEU A 273 15.87 19.28 -11.18
CA LEU A 273 15.02 20.42 -10.85
C LEU A 273 15.38 21.63 -11.75
N ASP A 274 14.78 22.79 -11.46
CA ASP A 274 15.06 24.02 -12.19
C ASP A 274 16.55 24.41 -12.13
N LYS A 275 17.05 25.09 -13.17
CA LYS A 275 18.46 25.51 -13.25
C LYS A 275 18.86 26.38 -12.05
N GLY A 276 19.98 26.03 -11.40
CA GLY A 276 20.46 26.71 -10.20
C GLY A 276 19.77 26.24 -8.92
N SER A 277 19.07 25.10 -8.95
CA SER A 277 18.42 24.52 -7.79
C SER A 277 19.42 23.91 -6.82
N LYS A 278 20.04 24.78 -6.01
CA LYS A 278 20.69 24.36 -4.79
C LYS A 278 19.66 24.04 -3.72
N ARG A 279 19.76 22.86 -3.14
CA ARG A 279 18.85 22.36 -2.10
C ARG A 279 19.66 21.83 -0.94
N LYS A 280 19.07 21.87 0.24
CA LYS A 280 19.65 21.28 1.44
C LYS A 280 19.15 19.85 1.58
N VAL A 281 20.06 18.93 1.89
CA VAL A 281 19.77 17.52 2.14
C VAL A 281 20.40 17.06 3.45
N THR A 282 19.75 16.10 4.09
CA THR A 282 20.23 15.33 5.24
C THR A 282 19.98 13.85 4.94
N GLY A 283 20.38 12.94 5.83
CA GLY A 283 20.10 11.51 5.69
C GLY A 283 18.61 11.21 5.85
N LEU A 284 18.13 10.15 5.21
CA LEU A 284 16.71 9.77 5.22
C LEU A 284 16.19 9.56 6.63
N LEU A 285 16.93 8.87 7.50
CA LEU A 285 16.52 8.65 8.88
C LEU A 285 16.52 9.96 9.67
N THR A 286 17.43 10.88 9.37
CA THR A 286 17.43 12.24 9.94
C THR A 286 16.16 12.99 9.54
N VAL A 287 15.72 12.89 8.27
CA VAL A 287 14.45 13.47 7.81
C VAL A 287 13.30 12.85 8.60
N LEU A 288 13.14 11.52 8.59
CA LEU A 288 12.03 10.83 9.28
C LEU A 288 11.97 11.12 10.78
N LYS A 289 13.13 11.24 11.46
CA LYS A 289 13.20 11.59 12.89
C LYS A 289 12.58 12.96 13.21
N ARG A 290 12.65 13.94 12.30
CA ARG A 290 12.13 15.31 12.52
C ARG A 290 10.61 15.40 12.52
N TYR A 291 9.93 14.48 11.84
CA TYR A 291 8.48 14.53 11.68
C TYR A 291 7.78 13.58 12.66
N ASN A 292 6.63 14.01 13.15
CA ASN A 292 5.73 13.14 13.88
C ASN A 292 4.98 12.25 12.88
N PHE A 293 4.83 10.97 13.17
CA PHE A 293 4.07 10.03 12.35
C PHE A 293 2.87 9.56 13.17
N THR A 294 1.72 9.45 12.51
CA THR A 294 0.51 8.86 13.09
C THR A 294 0.21 7.59 12.33
N ILE A 295 -0.15 6.54 13.06
CA ILE A 295 -0.54 5.29 12.45
C ILE A 295 -1.99 5.35 11.93
N ASP A 296 -2.83 6.21 12.51
CA ASP A 296 -4.21 6.43 12.09
C ASP A 296 -4.25 7.32 10.84
N GLU A 297 -5.03 6.93 9.83
CA GLU A 297 -5.32 7.81 8.69
C GLU A 297 -6.26 8.93 9.15
N ASN A 298 -5.88 10.18 8.87
CA ASN A 298 -6.69 11.34 9.24
C ASN A 298 -8.03 11.31 8.48
N THR A 299 -9.10 11.72 9.15
CA THR A 299 -10.42 11.92 8.53
C THR A 299 -10.62 13.41 8.21
N PRO A 300 -11.71 13.83 7.54
CA PRO A 300 -12.00 15.27 7.37
C PRO A 300 -12.25 16.01 8.69
N ILE A 301 -12.69 15.28 9.73
CA ILE A 301 -13.09 15.86 11.02
C ILE A 301 -12.04 15.71 12.12
N ASP A 302 -11.13 14.73 12.00
CA ASP A 302 -10.02 14.47 12.93
C ASP A 302 -8.70 14.47 12.15
N GLN A 303 -7.87 15.49 12.40
CA GLN A 303 -6.61 15.73 11.67
C GLN A 303 -5.50 16.09 12.66
N ASP A 304 -4.61 15.13 12.86
CA ASP A 304 -3.38 15.31 13.61
C ASP A 304 -2.34 15.97 12.73
N ILE A 305 -1.59 16.96 13.25
CA ILE A 305 -0.42 17.51 12.54
C ILE A 305 0.74 16.50 12.67
N ALA A 306 0.56 15.36 12.02
CA ALA A 306 1.44 14.20 11.97
C ALA A 306 1.35 13.58 10.57
N LEU A 307 2.39 12.83 10.19
CA LEU A 307 2.45 12.17 8.91
C LEU A 307 1.65 10.86 8.96
N ASP A 308 0.56 10.78 8.21
CA ASP A 308 -0.30 9.61 8.10
C ASP A 308 0.04 8.74 6.87
N PRO A 309 -0.54 7.52 6.75
CA PRO A 309 -0.31 6.65 5.60
C PRO A 309 -0.79 7.21 4.24
N GLU A 310 -1.81 8.08 4.20
CA GLU A 310 -2.26 8.72 2.95
C GLU A 310 -1.15 9.58 2.34
N LEU A 311 -0.33 10.21 3.19
CA LEU A 311 0.76 11.07 2.74
C LEU A 311 1.75 10.33 1.84
N LEU A 312 1.92 9.02 2.02
CA LEU A 312 2.79 8.20 1.16
C LEU A 312 2.38 8.30 -0.29
N GLY A 313 1.08 8.23 -0.56
CA GLY A 313 0.53 8.42 -1.90
C GLY A 313 1.02 9.70 -2.55
N LYS A 314 0.86 10.81 -1.83
CA LYS A 314 1.30 12.13 -2.27
C LYS A 314 2.83 12.25 -2.39
N VAL A 315 3.65 11.65 -1.50
CA VAL A 315 5.12 11.66 -1.65
C VAL A 315 5.47 11.04 -3.01
N PHE A 316 4.98 9.83 -3.23
CA PHE A 316 5.45 8.99 -4.31
C PHE A 316 4.88 9.40 -5.66
N GLU A 317 3.63 9.84 -5.73
CA GLU A 317 3.05 10.42 -6.96
C GLU A 317 3.88 11.62 -7.45
N ASN A 318 4.36 12.46 -6.53
CA ASN A 318 5.22 13.59 -6.87
C ASN A 318 6.63 13.17 -7.27
N LEU A 319 7.22 12.16 -6.61
CA LEU A 319 8.51 11.58 -7.02
C LEU A 319 8.43 10.95 -8.42
N LEU A 320 7.36 10.20 -8.70
CA LEU A 320 7.06 9.61 -10.00
C LEU A 320 6.93 10.70 -11.06
N ALA A 321 6.19 11.77 -10.78
CA ALA A 321 6.04 12.90 -11.69
C ALA A 321 7.35 13.66 -11.99
N ALA A 322 8.40 13.46 -11.22
CA ALA A 322 9.71 14.03 -11.53
C ALA A 322 10.61 13.06 -12.30
N TYR A 323 10.23 11.79 -12.41
CA TYR A 323 11.07 10.71 -12.92
C TYR A 323 10.63 10.15 -14.29
N VAL A 324 9.37 10.32 -14.73
CA VAL A 324 8.86 9.69 -15.96
C VAL A 324 9.78 9.97 -17.17
N PRO A 325 10.47 8.94 -17.71
CA PRO A 325 11.51 9.10 -18.74
C PRO A 325 11.02 9.71 -20.06
N GLU A 326 9.72 9.64 -20.34
CA GLU A 326 9.14 10.04 -21.62
C GLU A 326 8.87 11.55 -21.74
N THR A 327 8.95 12.33 -20.67
CA THR A 327 8.70 13.78 -20.75
C THR A 327 9.58 14.57 -19.78
N ALA A 328 10.76 14.97 -20.23
CA ALA A 328 11.64 15.95 -19.56
C ALA A 328 11.02 17.37 -19.43
N THR A 329 9.70 17.52 -19.59
CA THR A 329 8.94 18.74 -19.36
C THR A 329 7.61 18.41 -18.67
N THR A 330 7.55 18.60 -17.35
CA THR A 330 6.32 18.61 -16.52
C THR A 330 5.44 17.35 -16.60
N ALA A 331 5.87 16.24 -15.99
CA ALA A 331 5.15 14.97 -16.06
C ALA A 331 3.70 14.98 -15.50
N ARG A 332 3.33 15.97 -14.66
CA ARG A 332 1.94 16.12 -14.19
C ARG A 332 0.93 16.22 -15.35
N LYS A 333 1.30 16.85 -16.47
CA LYS A 333 0.40 17.04 -17.62
C LYS A 333 0.35 15.85 -18.58
N SER A 334 1.34 14.94 -18.54
CA SER A 334 1.46 13.82 -19.49
C SER A 334 0.99 12.49 -18.91
N THR A 335 1.19 12.23 -17.61
CA THR A 335 0.70 10.98 -16.99
C THR A 335 -0.69 11.09 -16.41
N GLY A 336 -1.23 12.31 -16.25
CA GLY A 336 -2.52 12.51 -15.59
C GLY A 336 -2.51 12.15 -14.10
N SER A 337 -1.33 11.91 -13.50
CA SER A 337 -1.15 11.59 -12.08
C SER A 337 -1.45 12.81 -11.21
N TYR A 338 -2.74 13.10 -11.05
CA TYR A 338 -3.25 14.15 -10.18
C TYR A 338 -3.85 13.51 -8.93
N TYR A 339 -3.26 13.83 -7.79
CA TYR A 339 -3.85 13.53 -6.49
C TYR A 339 -5.26 14.12 -6.43
N THR A 340 -6.25 13.29 -6.12
CA THR A 340 -7.63 13.73 -5.89
C THR A 340 -7.76 14.24 -4.44
N PRO A 341 -8.12 15.52 -4.22
CA PRO A 341 -8.37 16.06 -2.88
C PRO A 341 -9.31 15.19 -2.05
N ARG A 342 -9.07 15.11 -0.74
CA ARG A 342 -9.79 14.21 0.16
C ARG A 342 -11.30 14.51 0.16
N GLU A 343 -11.67 15.78 0.15
CA GLU A 343 -13.05 16.23 0.10
C GLU A 343 -13.78 15.77 -1.17
N ILE A 344 -13.06 15.68 -2.30
CA ILE A 344 -13.61 15.18 -3.56
C ILE A 344 -13.76 13.67 -3.49
N VAL A 345 -12.76 12.96 -2.96
CA VAL A 345 -12.83 11.51 -2.75
C VAL A 345 -14.04 11.16 -1.88
N ASP A 346 -14.17 11.80 -0.72
CA ASP A 346 -15.28 11.54 0.21
C ASP A 346 -16.64 11.81 -0.43
N TYR A 347 -16.79 12.94 -1.12
CA TYR A 347 -18.03 13.28 -1.81
C TYR A 347 -18.39 12.23 -2.88
N MET A 348 -17.45 11.87 -3.75
CA MET A 348 -17.70 10.91 -4.82
C MET A 348 -18.01 9.51 -4.28
N VAL A 349 -17.32 9.10 -3.20
CA VAL A 349 -17.57 7.84 -2.51
C VAL A 349 -18.97 7.83 -1.89
N ASP A 350 -19.34 8.90 -1.16
CA ASP A 350 -20.65 9.00 -0.51
C ASP A 350 -21.79 8.90 -1.53
N GLU A 351 -21.75 9.70 -2.61
CA GLU A 351 -22.81 9.67 -3.63
C GLU A 351 -22.90 8.32 -4.35
N SER A 352 -21.74 7.67 -4.61
CA SER A 352 -21.71 6.36 -5.26
C SER A 352 -22.30 5.27 -4.37
N LEU A 353 -21.92 5.23 -3.09
CA LEU A 353 -22.43 4.26 -2.12
C LEU A 353 -23.92 4.50 -1.82
N ILE A 354 -24.36 5.75 -1.66
CA ILE A 354 -25.78 6.08 -1.46
C ILE A 354 -26.61 5.58 -2.65
N THR A 355 -26.14 5.83 -3.87
CA THR A 355 -26.85 5.39 -5.08
C THR A 355 -27.00 3.87 -5.14
N TYR A 356 -25.91 3.14 -4.88
CA TYR A 356 -25.91 1.68 -4.85
C TYR A 356 -26.82 1.10 -3.75
N LEU A 357 -26.66 1.57 -2.51
CA LEU A 357 -27.42 1.08 -1.36
C LEU A 357 -28.91 1.40 -1.51
N LYS A 358 -29.25 2.59 -2.03
CA LYS A 358 -30.63 2.97 -2.34
C LYS A 358 -31.25 2.01 -3.35
N ALA A 359 -30.54 1.69 -4.43
CA ALA A 359 -31.04 0.76 -5.44
C ALA A 359 -31.32 -0.63 -4.83
N LYS A 360 -30.40 -1.16 -4.01
CA LYS A 360 -30.57 -2.47 -3.34
C LYS A 360 -31.73 -2.50 -2.34
N MET A 361 -31.94 -1.39 -1.64
CA MET A 361 -33.09 -1.22 -0.74
C MET A 361 -34.42 -1.24 -1.50
N ILE A 362 -34.53 -0.48 -2.60
CA ILE A 362 -35.75 -0.42 -3.42
C ILE A 362 -36.01 -1.74 -4.17
N GLU A 363 -34.97 -2.43 -4.62
CA GLU A 363 -35.07 -3.77 -5.21
C GLU A 363 -35.67 -4.78 -4.20
N SER A 364 -35.28 -4.68 -2.93
CA SER A 364 -35.73 -5.57 -1.84
C SER A 364 -37.11 -5.20 -1.30
N ASP A 365 -37.45 -3.91 -1.28
CA ASP A 365 -38.75 -3.39 -0.87
C ASP A 365 -39.19 -2.22 -1.76
N LYS A 366 -40.04 -2.53 -2.74
CA LYS A 366 -40.55 -1.54 -3.71
C LYS A 366 -41.36 -0.43 -3.06
N THR A 367 -41.85 -0.57 -1.83
CA THR A 367 -42.63 0.49 -1.17
C THR A 367 -41.77 1.70 -0.81
N LEU A 368 -40.46 1.51 -0.65
CA LEU A 368 -39.49 2.56 -0.33
C LEU A 368 -39.33 3.60 -1.45
N SER A 369 -39.73 3.29 -2.70
CA SER A 369 -39.72 4.26 -3.80
C SER A 369 -40.65 5.45 -3.56
N ASN A 370 -41.63 5.32 -2.66
CA ASN A 370 -42.54 6.41 -2.30
C ASN A 370 -41.93 7.39 -1.28
N SER A 371 -40.75 7.08 -0.73
CA SER A 371 -40.07 7.84 0.31
C SER A 371 -38.56 7.92 0.09
N GLU A 372 -38.13 8.10 -1.17
CA GLU A 372 -36.71 8.15 -1.54
C GLU A 372 -35.91 9.22 -0.78
N ASP A 373 -36.47 10.42 -0.59
CA ASP A 373 -35.78 11.52 0.10
C ASP A 373 -35.45 11.16 1.55
N LYS A 374 -36.37 10.47 2.25
CA LYS A 374 -36.16 10.00 3.62
C LYS A 374 -35.07 8.92 3.64
N LEU A 375 -35.12 7.97 2.70
CA LEU A 375 -34.11 6.91 2.59
C LEU A 375 -32.72 7.49 2.31
N ILE A 376 -32.61 8.46 1.40
CA ILE A 376 -31.35 9.16 1.10
C ILE A 376 -30.82 9.88 2.35
N ALA A 377 -31.69 10.56 3.11
CA ALA A 377 -31.28 11.21 4.34
C ALA A 377 -30.72 10.23 5.39
N GLU A 378 -31.34 9.06 5.57
CA GLU A 378 -30.83 8.02 6.47
C GLU A 378 -29.53 7.39 5.95
N LEU A 379 -29.39 7.16 4.65
CA LEU A 379 -28.14 6.68 4.06
C LEU A 379 -27.00 7.71 4.20
N ARG A 380 -27.30 9.02 4.14
CA ARG A 380 -26.31 10.07 4.44
C ARG A 380 -25.88 10.04 5.90
N LYS A 381 -26.81 9.83 6.84
CA LYS A 381 -26.46 9.63 8.26
C LYS A 381 -25.61 8.39 8.46
N LEU A 382 -25.87 7.32 7.71
CA LEU A 382 -25.11 6.07 7.76
C LEU A 382 -23.64 6.27 7.36
N LEU A 383 -23.37 7.09 6.33
CA LEU A 383 -22.03 7.38 5.84
C LEU A 383 -21.37 8.62 6.48
N SER A 384 -22.09 9.35 7.33
CA SER A 384 -21.55 10.49 8.06
C SER A 384 -20.66 10.03 9.22
N TYR A 385 -19.57 10.75 9.45
CA TYR A 385 -18.69 10.53 10.62
C TYR A 385 -19.29 11.03 11.94
N ASP A 386 -20.46 11.66 11.91
CA ASP A 386 -21.18 12.07 13.12
C ASP A 386 -21.77 10.86 13.86
N ASP A 387 -21.86 10.97 15.19
CA ASP A 387 -22.48 9.99 16.11
C ASP A 387 -24.02 9.93 16.00
N ASN A 388 -24.59 10.39 14.89
CA ASN A 388 -26.03 10.35 14.66
C ASN A 388 -26.50 8.89 14.55
N GLU A 389 -27.53 8.54 15.33
CA GLU A 389 -28.20 7.26 15.21
C GLU A 389 -28.92 7.15 13.85
N VAL A 390 -28.92 5.94 13.29
CA VAL A 390 -29.62 5.60 12.04
C VAL A 390 -30.95 4.92 12.35
N GLU A 391 -32.02 5.32 11.66
CA GLU A 391 -33.36 4.79 11.87
C GLU A 391 -33.70 3.65 10.88
N PHE A 392 -32.90 2.58 10.90
CA PHE A 392 -33.18 1.37 10.10
C PHE A 392 -33.76 0.26 10.99
N THR A 393 -34.79 -0.42 10.48
CA THR A 393 -35.30 -1.67 11.05
C THR A 393 -34.28 -2.80 10.90
N ASP A 394 -34.40 -3.88 11.69
CA ASP A 394 -33.46 -5.01 11.60
C ASP A 394 -33.44 -5.66 10.22
N LYS A 395 -34.60 -5.71 9.54
CA LYS A 395 -34.72 -6.20 8.16
C LYS A 395 -33.96 -5.30 7.17
N GLU A 396 -34.08 -3.98 7.32
CA GLU A 396 -33.36 -3.03 6.46
C GLU A 396 -31.85 -3.07 6.72
N LYS A 397 -31.42 -3.21 7.98
CA LYS A 397 -30.02 -3.43 8.33
C LYS A 397 -29.47 -4.69 7.66
N GLU A 398 -30.22 -5.80 7.70
CA GLU A 398 -29.80 -7.04 7.05
C GLU A 398 -29.69 -6.90 5.53
N ILE A 399 -30.62 -6.17 4.89
CA ILE A 399 -30.56 -5.85 3.45
C ILE A 399 -29.31 -5.01 3.14
N LEU A 400 -29.01 -3.99 3.93
CA LEU A 400 -27.85 -3.13 3.74
C LEU A 400 -26.53 -3.88 3.96
N ILE A 401 -26.44 -4.71 5.00
CA ILE A 401 -25.26 -5.56 5.24
C ILE A 401 -25.07 -6.52 4.05
N ASN A 402 -26.14 -7.17 3.57
CA ASN A 402 -26.09 -8.02 2.38
C ASN A 402 -25.68 -7.25 1.11
N ALA A 403 -26.13 -6.00 0.96
CA ALA A 403 -25.73 -5.16 -0.16
C ALA A 403 -24.23 -4.84 -0.11
N ILE A 404 -23.69 -4.48 1.06
CA ILE A 404 -22.26 -4.21 1.27
C ILE A 404 -21.42 -5.46 0.99
N GLU A 405 -21.86 -6.62 1.48
CA GLU A 405 -21.16 -7.90 1.33
C GLU A 405 -21.00 -8.36 -0.13
N ASN A 406 -21.95 -7.99 -0.99
CA ASN A 406 -21.96 -8.36 -2.40
C ASN A 406 -21.42 -7.25 -3.32
N LEU A 407 -21.16 -6.06 -2.79
CA LEU A 407 -20.65 -4.91 -3.53
C LEU A 407 -19.29 -5.23 -4.16
N LYS A 408 -19.11 -4.88 -5.44
CA LYS A 408 -17.82 -4.88 -6.15
C LYS A 408 -17.52 -3.47 -6.66
N VAL A 409 -16.49 -2.84 -6.08
CA VAL A 409 -16.02 -1.49 -6.45
C VAL A 409 -14.63 -1.57 -7.07
N ILE A 410 -14.45 -0.95 -8.22
CA ILE A 410 -13.14 -0.79 -8.84
C ILE A 410 -12.77 0.67 -9.04
N ASP A 411 -11.50 0.98 -8.79
CA ASP A 411 -10.84 2.14 -9.36
C ASP A 411 -9.86 1.73 -10.48
N PRO A 412 -10.16 2.02 -11.76
CA PRO A 412 -9.36 1.58 -12.91
C PRO A 412 -8.10 2.44 -13.16
N ALA A 413 -7.87 3.47 -12.35
CA ALA A 413 -6.68 4.32 -12.37
C ALA A 413 -6.37 4.80 -10.94
N CYS A 414 -6.20 3.84 -10.04
CA CYS A 414 -6.29 4.08 -8.61
C CYS A 414 -5.15 4.89 -8.00
N GLY A 415 -4.05 5.07 -8.73
CA GLY A 415 -2.87 5.75 -8.22
C GLY A 415 -2.43 5.14 -6.89
N SER A 416 -2.25 6.00 -5.89
CA SER A 416 -1.94 5.61 -4.52
C SER A 416 -3.11 5.04 -3.70
N GLY A 417 -4.24 4.72 -4.32
CA GLY A 417 -5.38 4.08 -3.66
C GLY A 417 -6.33 5.05 -2.93
N ALA A 418 -6.45 6.30 -3.37
CA ALA A 418 -7.30 7.30 -2.72
C ALA A 418 -8.78 6.90 -2.65
N PHE A 419 -9.42 6.57 -3.79
CA PHE A 419 -10.81 6.11 -3.81
C PHE A 419 -11.00 4.75 -3.14
N PRO A 420 -10.17 3.71 -3.40
CA PRO A 420 -10.23 2.45 -2.67
C PRO A 420 -10.21 2.61 -1.13
N MET A 421 -9.33 3.47 -0.60
CA MET A 421 -9.26 3.75 0.83
C MET A 421 -10.48 4.52 1.35
N GLY A 422 -11.00 5.49 0.57
CA GLY A 422 -12.24 6.19 0.90
C GLY A 422 -13.43 5.23 1.01
N ILE A 423 -13.56 4.31 0.05
CA ILE A 423 -14.58 3.24 0.09
C ILE A 423 -14.41 2.37 1.34
N LEU A 424 -13.19 1.92 1.64
CA LEU A 424 -12.91 1.15 2.85
C LEU A 424 -13.40 1.86 4.11
N HIS A 425 -13.03 3.13 4.29
CA HIS A 425 -13.40 3.91 5.47
C HIS A 425 -14.91 4.08 5.62
N LYS A 426 -15.60 4.41 4.52
CA LYS A 426 -17.05 4.63 4.53
C LYS A 426 -17.84 3.34 4.77
N LEU A 427 -17.37 2.21 4.23
CA LEU A 427 -17.98 0.91 4.48
C LEU A 427 -17.74 0.41 5.91
N VAL A 428 -16.54 0.62 6.49
CA VAL A 428 -16.28 0.30 7.90
C VAL A 428 -17.21 1.12 8.81
N LEU A 429 -17.33 2.42 8.55
CA LEU A 429 -18.23 3.32 9.27
C LEU A 429 -19.70 2.90 9.17
N ALA A 430 -20.15 2.51 7.97
CA ALA A 430 -21.50 1.98 7.80
C ALA A 430 -21.70 0.70 8.64
N LEU A 431 -20.74 -0.22 8.63
CA LEU A 431 -20.81 -1.46 9.42
C LEU A 431 -20.76 -1.20 10.94
N HIS A 432 -20.09 -0.15 11.42
CA HIS A 432 -20.18 0.26 12.83
C HIS A 432 -21.62 0.58 13.25
N LYS A 433 -22.39 1.21 12.34
CA LYS A 433 -23.78 1.63 12.60
C LYS A 433 -24.79 0.50 12.35
N LEU A 434 -24.52 -0.39 11.39
CA LEU A 434 -25.43 -1.48 11.01
C LEU A 434 -25.27 -2.74 11.87
N ASP A 435 -24.04 -3.13 12.19
CA ASP A 435 -23.72 -4.35 12.95
C ASP A 435 -22.65 -4.06 14.02
N PRO A 436 -22.97 -3.29 15.08
CA PRO A 436 -21.97 -2.77 16.01
C PRO A 436 -21.08 -3.83 16.66
N GLN A 437 -21.64 -5.02 16.94
CA GLN A 437 -20.93 -6.16 17.55
C GLN A 437 -20.25 -7.08 16.52
N ASN A 438 -20.41 -6.82 15.23
CA ASN A 438 -19.79 -7.56 14.13
C ASN A 438 -20.18 -9.04 14.09
N GLU A 439 -21.40 -9.36 14.52
CA GLU A 439 -21.87 -10.75 14.60
C GLU A 439 -22.27 -11.28 13.22
N ILE A 440 -23.01 -10.47 12.45
CA ILE A 440 -23.52 -10.85 11.13
C ILE A 440 -22.35 -10.85 10.15
N TRP A 441 -21.58 -9.76 10.11
CA TRP A 441 -20.48 -9.61 9.18
C TRP A 441 -19.39 -10.68 9.37
N LYS A 442 -18.96 -10.93 10.61
CA LYS A 442 -17.94 -11.96 10.90
C LYS A 442 -18.42 -13.35 10.48
N LYS A 443 -19.66 -13.71 10.80
CA LYS A 443 -20.22 -15.01 10.43
C LYS A 443 -20.20 -15.20 8.91
N ARG A 444 -20.70 -14.21 8.17
CA ARG A 444 -20.78 -14.28 6.70
C ARG A 444 -19.39 -14.28 6.04
N LEU A 445 -18.43 -13.55 6.60
CA LEU A 445 -17.04 -13.63 6.17
C LEU A 445 -16.49 -15.07 6.29
N LEU A 446 -16.67 -15.71 7.46
CA LEU A 446 -16.22 -17.09 7.69
C LEU A 446 -16.93 -18.11 6.79
N ASP A 447 -18.21 -17.90 6.48
CA ASP A 447 -18.97 -18.78 5.59
C ASP A 447 -18.42 -18.78 4.15
N ARG A 448 -17.77 -17.68 3.72
CA ARG A 448 -17.13 -17.56 2.41
C ARG A 448 -15.75 -18.22 2.35
N VAL A 449 -15.02 -18.23 3.46
CA VAL A 449 -13.69 -18.85 3.53
C VAL A 449 -13.79 -20.33 3.11
N PRO A 450 -12.87 -20.84 2.25
CA PRO A 450 -12.85 -22.25 1.86
C PRO A 450 -12.85 -23.19 3.07
N ALA A 451 -13.61 -24.28 2.99
CA ALA A 451 -13.88 -25.16 4.13
C ALA A 451 -12.60 -25.75 4.73
N GLU A 452 -11.59 -25.98 3.90
CA GLU A 452 -10.28 -26.53 4.23
C GLU A 452 -9.49 -25.63 5.20
N ILE A 453 -9.63 -24.31 5.07
CA ILE A 453 -8.88 -23.30 5.84
C ILE A 453 -9.76 -22.47 6.79
N ARG A 454 -11.08 -22.71 6.81
CA ARG A 454 -12.03 -21.94 7.63
C ARG A 454 -11.73 -21.99 9.12
N ALA A 455 -11.45 -23.17 9.66
CA ALA A 455 -11.17 -23.34 11.08
C ALA A 455 -9.87 -22.61 11.50
N GLU A 456 -8.81 -22.70 10.69
CA GLU A 456 -7.57 -21.97 10.92
C GLU A 456 -7.80 -20.45 10.85
N THR A 457 -8.60 -20.01 9.87
CA THR A 457 -8.95 -18.60 9.71
C THR A 457 -9.74 -18.08 10.89
N GLU A 458 -10.73 -18.83 11.38
CA GLU A 458 -11.50 -18.44 12.57
C GLU A 458 -10.61 -18.27 13.81
N ILE A 459 -9.70 -19.22 14.07
CA ILE A 459 -8.73 -19.16 15.17
C ILE A 459 -7.86 -17.90 15.05
N SER A 460 -7.38 -17.61 13.84
CA SER A 460 -6.51 -16.45 13.60
C SER A 460 -7.21 -15.09 13.79
N LEU A 461 -8.55 -15.06 13.71
CA LEU A 461 -9.37 -13.86 13.85
C LEU A 461 -9.93 -13.68 15.27
N GLN A 462 -9.83 -14.69 16.14
CA GLN A 462 -10.49 -14.70 17.45
C GLN A 462 -10.10 -13.52 18.36
N ASN A 463 -8.85 -13.08 18.31
CA ASN A 463 -8.32 -11.99 19.14
C ASN A 463 -8.14 -10.67 18.36
N LYS A 464 -8.71 -10.57 17.16
CA LYS A 464 -8.58 -9.36 16.34
C LYS A 464 -9.68 -8.36 16.66
N SER A 465 -9.37 -7.07 16.50
CA SER A 465 -10.36 -6.03 16.67
C SER A 465 -11.50 -6.22 15.65
N ILE A 466 -12.68 -5.70 15.99
CA ILE A 466 -13.83 -5.68 15.09
C ILE A 466 -13.45 -5.02 13.76
N ASP A 467 -12.70 -3.92 13.83
CA ASP A 467 -12.31 -3.12 12.66
C ASP A 467 -11.31 -3.87 11.79
N TYR A 468 -10.40 -4.65 12.37
CA TYR A 468 -9.53 -5.55 11.61
C TYR A 468 -10.35 -6.53 10.77
N ILE A 469 -11.34 -7.19 11.38
CA ILE A 469 -12.17 -8.21 10.72
C ILE A 469 -13.00 -7.58 9.59
N ARG A 470 -13.58 -6.40 9.84
CA ARG A 470 -14.33 -5.66 8.82
C ARG A 470 -13.44 -5.25 7.65
N LYS A 471 -12.31 -4.62 7.94
CA LYS A 471 -11.35 -4.18 6.91
C LYS A 471 -10.88 -5.36 6.08
N LEU A 472 -10.49 -6.47 6.71
CA LEU A 472 -10.04 -7.67 6.00
C LEU A 472 -11.09 -8.17 5.00
N GLY A 473 -12.34 -8.34 5.47
CA GLY A 473 -13.43 -8.81 4.62
C GLY A 473 -13.78 -7.85 3.48
N LEU A 474 -13.77 -6.54 3.74
CA LEU A 474 -14.04 -5.51 2.72
C LEU A 474 -12.94 -5.43 1.66
N ILE A 475 -11.66 -5.49 2.08
CA ILE A 475 -10.50 -5.47 1.18
C ILE A 475 -10.52 -6.70 0.27
N GLU A 476 -10.85 -7.86 0.82
CA GLU A 476 -10.95 -9.07 0.04
C GLU A 476 -12.12 -9.03 -0.95
N ASN A 477 -13.31 -8.70 -0.47
CA ASN A 477 -14.51 -9.00 -1.24
C ASN A 477 -14.96 -7.83 -2.10
N CYS A 478 -14.74 -6.60 -1.65
CA CYS A 478 -15.44 -5.45 -2.20
C CYS A 478 -14.56 -4.51 -3.01
N ILE A 479 -13.25 -4.45 -2.72
CA ILE A 479 -12.40 -3.36 -3.18
C ILE A 479 -11.35 -3.86 -4.18
N TYR A 480 -11.33 -3.25 -5.36
CA TYR A 480 -10.41 -3.56 -6.45
C TYR A 480 -9.75 -2.27 -6.96
N GLY A 481 -8.50 -2.35 -7.38
CA GLY A 481 -7.76 -1.21 -7.91
C GLY A 481 -6.83 -1.61 -9.04
N ILE A 482 -6.73 -0.75 -10.05
CA ILE A 482 -5.79 -0.91 -11.16
C ILE A 482 -5.08 0.41 -11.41
N ASP A 483 -3.80 0.33 -11.71
CA ASP A 483 -3.03 1.44 -12.25
C ASP A 483 -2.03 0.90 -13.25
N ILE A 484 -1.67 1.68 -14.26
CA ILE A 484 -0.63 1.30 -15.22
C ILE A 484 0.77 1.33 -14.58
N GLN A 485 0.96 2.14 -13.53
CA GLN A 485 2.22 2.29 -12.83
C GLN A 485 2.33 1.28 -11.68
N GLU A 486 3.26 0.33 -11.82
CA GLU A 486 3.57 -0.68 -10.80
C GLU A 486 3.80 -0.06 -9.41
N ILE A 487 4.51 1.06 -9.37
CA ILE A 487 4.82 1.75 -8.11
C ILE A 487 3.55 2.29 -7.43
N ALA A 488 2.60 2.83 -8.19
CA ALA A 488 1.33 3.32 -7.66
C ALA A 488 0.56 2.19 -6.96
N ILE A 489 0.49 1.03 -7.61
CA ILE A 489 -0.07 -0.20 -7.04
C ILE A 489 0.64 -0.63 -5.75
N GLN A 490 1.98 -0.56 -5.70
CA GLN A 490 2.73 -0.89 -4.48
C GLN A 490 2.38 0.04 -3.31
N ILE A 491 2.15 1.32 -3.58
CA ILE A 491 1.76 2.30 -2.56
C ILE A 491 0.31 2.09 -2.11
N SER A 492 -0.58 1.78 -3.04
CA SER A 492 -1.95 1.41 -2.70
C SER A 492 -1.94 0.22 -1.73
N LYS A 493 -1.27 -0.88 -2.10
CA LYS A 493 -1.09 -2.07 -1.23
C LYS A 493 -0.50 -1.70 0.14
N LEU A 494 0.50 -0.81 0.15
CA LEU A 494 1.14 -0.33 1.37
C LEU A 494 0.13 0.31 2.34
N ARG A 495 -0.75 1.16 1.84
CA ARG A 495 -1.75 1.86 2.66
C ARG A 495 -2.75 0.89 3.25
N PHE A 496 -3.23 -0.08 2.46
CA PHE A 496 -4.09 -1.15 2.97
C PHE A 496 -3.39 -1.98 4.04
N PHE A 497 -2.11 -2.29 3.87
CA PHE A 497 -1.33 -2.99 4.89
C PHE A 497 -1.16 -2.19 6.17
N ILE A 498 -0.89 -0.88 6.10
CA ILE A 498 -0.83 -0.05 7.31
C ILE A 498 -2.21 0.00 7.97
N SER A 499 -3.28 0.22 7.21
CA SER A 499 -4.65 0.26 7.72
C SER A 499 -5.05 -1.03 8.46
N LEU A 500 -4.60 -2.19 8.00
CA LEU A 500 -4.78 -3.48 8.71
C LEU A 500 -3.87 -3.62 9.92
N LEU A 501 -2.59 -3.26 9.79
CA LEU A 501 -1.59 -3.40 10.86
C LEU A 501 -1.95 -2.58 12.10
N VAL A 502 -2.55 -1.42 11.90
CA VAL A 502 -2.96 -0.50 12.97
C VAL A 502 -4.07 -1.06 13.84
N GLU A 503 -4.90 -1.94 13.29
CA GLU A 503 -5.96 -2.62 14.04
C GLU A 503 -5.48 -3.83 14.84
N GLN A 504 -4.19 -4.17 14.73
CA GLN A 504 -3.62 -5.30 15.44
C GLN A 504 -3.00 -4.86 16.77
N GLU A 505 -3.35 -5.61 17.82
CA GLU A 505 -2.77 -5.45 19.15
C GLU A 505 -1.59 -6.40 19.34
N ILE A 506 -0.62 -5.95 20.13
CA ILE A 506 0.60 -6.70 20.42
C ILE A 506 0.39 -7.54 21.68
N ASP A 507 0.60 -8.85 21.57
CA ASP A 507 0.68 -9.76 22.71
C ASP A 507 1.93 -10.64 22.61
N ASP A 508 2.99 -10.22 23.29
CA ASP A 508 4.30 -10.88 23.26
C ASP A 508 4.26 -12.33 23.81
N SER A 509 3.23 -12.70 24.57
CA SER A 509 3.06 -14.06 25.10
C SER A 509 2.60 -15.07 24.04
N LYS A 510 2.01 -14.58 22.94
CA LYS A 510 1.48 -15.42 21.86
C LYS A 510 2.48 -15.62 20.71
N PRO A 511 2.26 -16.67 19.90
CA PRO A 511 2.98 -16.85 18.65
C PRO A 511 2.89 -15.60 17.77
N ASN A 512 4.00 -15.24 17.13
CA ASN A 512 4.12 -14.06 16.30
C ASN A 512 3.64 -12.73 16.93
N ARG A 513 3.65 -12.64 18.27
CA ARG A 513 3.13 -11.50 19.04
C ARG A 513 1.63 -11.22 18.84
N ASP A 514 0.86 -12.25 18.44
CA ASP A 514 -0.53 -12.11 17.96
C ASP A 514 -0.67 -11.13 16.79
N ILE A 515 0.39 -10.97 15.99
CA ILE A 515 0.32 -10.23 14.73
C ILE A 515 0.03 -11.25 13.63
N ARG A 516 -1.08 -11.08 12.93
CA ARG A 516 -1.41 -11.86 11.74
C ARG A 516 -0.60 -11.33 10.56
N ALA A 517 -0.17 -12.24 9.70
CA ALA A 517 0.49 -11.90 8.45
C ALA A 517 -0.45 -11.03 7.58
N LEU A 518 0.15 -10.14 6.78
CA LEU A 518 -0.60 -9.29 5.87
C LEU A 518 -1.15 -10.14 4.71
N PRO A 519 -2.40 -9.88 4.28
CA PRO A 519 -3.00 -10.65 3.19
C PRO A 519 -2.25 -10.42 1.87
N ASN A 520 -2.41 -11.33 0.92
CA ASN A 520 -1.87 -11.15 -0.42
C ASN A 520 -2.80 -10.23 -1.23
N LEU A 521 -2.34 -9.05 -1.61
CA LEU A 521 -3.17 -8.04 -2.30
C LEU A 521 -2.97 -8.05 -3.82
N GLU A 522 -2.15 -8.97 -4.34
CA GLU A 522 -1.75 -9.06 -5.73
C GLU A 522 -2.92 -9.37 -6.68
N THR A 523 -3.98 -9.98 -6.17
CA THR A 523 -5.22 -10.27 -6.91
C THR A 523 -6.32 -9.22 -6.71
N LYS A 524 -6.04 -8.15 -5.95
CA LYS A 524 -6.97 -7.02 -5.72
C LYS A 524 -6.46 -5.72 -6.30
N PHE A 525 -5.14 -5.52 -6.25
CA PHE A 525 -4.46 -4.37 -6.81
C PHE A 525 -3.48 -4.81 -7.89
N VAL A 526 -3.86 -4.58 -9.15
CA VAL A 526 -3.18 -5.11 -10.33
C VAL A 526 -2.55 -3.97 -11.13
N ALA A 527 -1.32 -4.17 -11.59
CA ALA A 527 -0.70 -3.24 -12.53
C ALA A 527 -1.11 -3.61 -13.96
N ALA A 528 -1.97 -2.82 -14.60
CA ALA A 528 -2.51 -3.13 -15.93
C ALA A 528 -2.97 -1.89 -16.69
N ASN A 529 -3.00 -2.00 -18.02
CA ASN A 529 -3.57 -0.99 -18.89
C ASN A 529 -5.08 -1.19 -19.05
N THR A 530 -5.87 -0.41 -18.31
CA THR A 530 -7.35 -0.46 -18.34
C THR A 530 -7.97 0.03 -19.64
N LEU A 531 -7.18 0.61 -20.54
CA LEU A 531 -7.63 1.12 -21.83
C LEU A 531 -7.45 0.12 -22.98
N ILE A 532 -6.98 -1.10 -22.69
CA ILE A 532 -6.80 -2.14 -23.69
C ILE A 532 -7.50 -3.40 -23.20
N GLY A 533 -8.57 -3.79 -23.89
CA GLY A 533 -9.28 -5.05 -23.63
C GLY A 533 -8.65 -6.24 -24.33
N LEU A 534 -9.03 -7.45 -23.91
CA LEU A 534 -8.72 -8.68 -24.64
C LEU A 534 -9.69 -8.88 -25.81
N GLU A 535 -9.16 -9.26 -26.98
CA GLU A 535 -9.99 -9.70 -28.10
C GLU A 535 -10.63 -11.06 -27.79
N ARG A 536 -11.93 -11.07 -27.57
CA ARG A 536 -12.69 -12.29 -27.31
C ARG A 536 -13.19 -12.91 -28.64
N PRO A 537 -13.11 -14.23 -28.85
CA PRO A 537 -13.63 -14.87 -30.05
C PRO A 537 -15.14 -14.62 -30.23
N ALA A 538 -15.58 -14.32 -31.46
CA ALA A 538 -16.99 -14.04 -31.77
C ALA A 538 -17.95 -15.23 -31.52
N GLN A 539 -17.42 -16.45 -31.39
CA GLN A 539 -18.17 -17.66 -31.05
C GLN A 539 -17.93 -18.08 -29.59
N MET A 540 -18.31 -17.22 -28.63
CA MET A 540 -18.24 -17.48 -27.18
C MET A 540 -19.15 -18.60 -26.65
N LYS A 541 -19.93 -19.29 -27.49
CA LYS A 541 -21.01 -20.16 -27.00
C LYS A 541 -20.54 -21.45 -26.31
N LEU A 542 -19.27 -21.83 -26.39
CA LEU A 542 -18.70 -22.97 -25.69
C LEU A 542 -17.25 -22.65 -25.29
N VAL A 543 -17.06 -21.83 -24.25
CA VAL A 543 -15.87 -22.03 -23.41
C VAL A 543 -16.03 -23.44 -22.86
N GLY A 544 -15.12 -24.35 -23.20
CA GLY A 544 -15.28 -25.76 -22.81
C GLY A 544 -15.33 -25.89 -21.29
N ASP A 545 -16.12 -26.84 -20.77
CA ASP A 545 -16.25 -27.11 -19.32
C ASP A 545 -14.88 -27.21 -18.62
N GLU A 546 -13.84 -27.67 -19.34
CA GLU A 546 -12.46 -27.74 -18.84
C GLU A 546 -11.87 -26.35 -18.53
N VAL A 547 -12.09 -25.35 -19.37
CA VAL A 547 -11.59 -23.98 -19.15
C VAL A 547 -12.29 -23.35 -17.94
N GLU A 548 -13.61 -23.52 -17.82
CA GLU A 548 -14.37 -22.99 -16.67
C GLU A 548 -13.94 -23.65 -15.35
N ASN A 549 -13.69 -24.97 -15.37
CA ASN A 549 -13.19 -25.69 -14.20
C ASN A 549 -11.77 -25.24 -13.81
N LEU A 550 -10.87 -25.10 -14.79
CA LEU A 550 -9.51 -24.61 -14.54
C LEU A 550 -9.49 -23.16 -14.06
N GLU A 551 -10.36 -22.31 -14.61
CA GLU A 551 -10.56 -20.93 -14.16
C GLU A 551 -11.01 -20.91 -12.69
N LYS A 552 -12.02 -21.70 -12.34
CA LYS A 552 -12.50 -21.81 -10.96
C LYS A 552 -11.41 -22.29 -10.01
N GLU A 553 -10.72 -23.38 -10.33
CA GLU A 553 -9.60 -23.88 -9.51
C GLU A 553 -8.49 -22.84 -9.36
N LEU A 554 -8.24 -22.03 -10.38
CA LEU A 554 -7.25 -20.95 -10.34
C LEU A 554 -7.65 -19.87 -9.33
N PHE A 555 -8.92 -19.48 -9.29
CA PHE A 555 -9.42 -18.49 -8.33
C PHE A 555 -9.50 -19.04 -6.91
N ASP A 556 -9.90 -20.29 -6.73
CA ASP A 556 -9.91 -20.96 -5.42
C ASP A 556 -8.48 -20.96 -4.82
N VAL A 557 -7.46 -21.33 -5.62
CA VAL A 557 -6.06 -21.30 -5.18
C VAL A 557 -5.59 -19.87 -4.86
N ARG A 558 -6.06 -18.86 -5.60
CA ARG A 558 -5.72 -17.46 -5.33
C ARG A 558 -6.34 -16.95 -4.03
N GLU A 559 -7.54 -17.42 -3.68
CA GLU A 559 -8.18 -17.16 -2.40
C GLU A 559 -7.44 -17.84 -1.24
N GLU A 560 -7.00 -19.10 -1.42
CA GLU A 560 -6.11 -19.77 -0.45
C GLU A 560 -4.82 -18.95 -0.21
N ILE A 561 -4.23 -18.40 -1.28
CA ILE A 561 -3.04 -17.52 -1.21
C ILE A 561 -3.33 -16.21 -0.46
N PHE A 562 -4.55 -15.68 -0.52
CA PHE A 562 -4.94 -14.47 0.20
C PHE A 562 -4.91 -14.70 1.72
N TYR A 563 -5.42 -15.85 2.16
CA TYR A 563 -5.59 -16.17 3.58
C TYR A 563 -4.40 -16.85 4.25
N THR A 564 -3.51 -17.50 3.49
CA THR A 564 -2.38 -18.24 4.08
C THR A 564 -1.46 -17.34 4.92
N ASN A 565 -1.18 -17.81 6.14
CA ASN A 565 -0.21 -17.17 7.06
C ASN A 565 1.16 -17.86 7.02
N SER A 566 1.44 -18.65 5.99
CA SER A 566 2.65 -19.47 5.90
C SER A 566 3.38 -19.24 4.58
N ARG A 567 4.64 -18.78 4.68
CA ARG A 567 5.50 -18.61 3.50
C ARG A 567 5.68 -19.91 2.72
N LYS A 568 5.85 -21.04 3.41
CA LYS A 568 6.03 -22.36 2.78
C LYS A 568 4.80 -22.76 1.97
N GLU A 569 3.63 -22.61 2.58
CA GLU A 569 2.35 -22.93 1.94
C GLU A 569 2.09 -22.00 0.75
N LYS A 570 2.31 -20.69 0.92
CA LYS A 570 2.25 -19.69 -0.15
C LYS A 570 3.08 -20.10 -1.38
N ILE A 571 4.32 -20.56 -1.17
CA ILE A 571 5.19 -21.01 -2.27
C ILE A 571 4.62 -22.24 -2.98
N GLU A 572 4.05 -23.21 -2.24
CA GLU A 572 3.43 -24.39 -2.85
C GLU A 572 2.15 -24.03 -3.61
N LEU A 573 1.33 -23.14 -3.07
CA LEU A 573 0.14 -22.62 -3.75
C LEU A 573 0.50 -21.84 -5.02
N GLN A 574 1.54 -21.01 -4.99
CA GLN A 574 2.04 -20.31 -6.18
C GLN A 574 2.56 -21.29 -7.26
N LYS A 575 3.18 -22.40 -6.87
CA LYS A 575 3.57 -23.46 -7.82
C LYS A 575 2.33 -24.12 -8.45
N ARG A 576 1.31 -24.42 -7.64
CA ARG A 576 0.03 -24.97 -8.11
C ARG A 576 -0.67 -24.01 -9.07
N GLU A 577 -0.75 -22.73 -8.73
CA GLU A 577 -1.30 -21.65 -9.58
C GLU A 577 -0.57 -21.60 -10.94
N LYS A 578 0.77 -21.63 -10.92
CA LYS A 578 1.58 -21.65 -12.15
C LYS A 578 1.34 -22.90 -13.00
N GLN A 579 1.09 -24.06 -12.39
CA GLN A 579 0.74 -25.28 -13.12
C GLN A 579 -0.66 -25.17 -13.73
N LEU A 580 -1.63 -24.61 -13.01
CA LEU A 580 -2.98 -24.35 -13.50
C LEU A 580 -2.96 -23.39 -14.70
N ARG A 581 -2.19 -22.29 -14.64
CA ARG A 581 -2.00 -21.38 -15.80
C ARG A 581 -1.45 -22.08 -17.04
N LYS A 582 -0.52 -23.03 -16.87
CA LYS A 582 0.02 -23.83 -17.99
C LYS A 582 -1.04 -24.75 -18.60
N LYS A 583 -1.87 -25.40 -17.78
CA LYS A 583 -2.99 -26.21 -18.27
C LYS A 583 -4.04 -25.35 -18.97
N LEU A 584 -4.37 -24.20 -18.38
CA LEU A 584 -5.29 -23.22 -18.92
C LEU A 584 -4.84 -22.73 -20.31
N LYS A 585 -3.54 -22.49 -20.53
CA LYS A 585 -2.99 -22.16 -21.86
C LYS A 585 -3.41 -23.18 -22.92
N ILE A 586 -3.22 -24.47 -22.61
CA ILE A 586 -3.53 -25.57 -23.52
C ILE A 586 -5.04 -25.65 -23.78
N ALA A 587 -5.84 -25.56 -22.72
CA ALA A 587 -7.30 -25.62 -22.82
C ALA A 587 -7.89 -24.43 -23.61
N LEU A 588 -7.35 -23.22 -23.44
CA LEU A 588 -7.74 -22.03 -24.20
C LEU A 588 -7.44 -22.19 -25.70
N GLN A 589 -6.25 -22.71 -26.04
CA GLN A 589 -5.88 -22.98 -27.43
C GLN A 589 -6.79 -24.02 -28.08
N GLN A 590 -7.16 -25.07 -27.34
CA GLN A 590 -8.10 -26.10 -27.82
C GLN A 590 -9.53 -25.56 -27.96
N SER A 591 -9.91 -24.58 -27.14
CA SER A 591 -11.22 -23.92 -27.17
C SER A 591 -11.33 -22.81 -28.23
N GLY A 592 -10.32 -22.65 -29.10
CA GLY A 592 -10.38 -21.73 -30.24
C GLY A 592 -10.00 -20.27 -29.93
N PHE A 593 -9.41 -20.00 -28.76
CA PHE A 593 -8.78 -18.70 -28.53
C PHE A 593 -7.56 -18.52 -29.45
N GLN A 594 -7.33 -17.29 -29.90
CA GLN A 594 -6.10 -16.99 -30.64
C GLN A 594 -4.88 -17.22 -29.74
N ASN A 595 -3.77 -17.68 -30.33
CA ASN A 595 -2.57 -18.07 -29.58
C ASN A 595 -2.00 -16.92 -28.73
N ASP A 596 -2.05 -15.70 -29.24
CA ASP A 596 -1.58 -14.50 -28.54
C ASP A 596 -2.47 -14.17 -27.34
N VAL A 597 -3.80 -14.31 -27.45
CA VAL A 597 -4.74 -14.11 -26.33
C VAL A 597 -4.54 -15.19 -25.26
N ALA A 598 -4.42 -16.45 -25.65
CA ALA A 598 -4.14 -17.55 -24.71
C ALA A 598 -2.79 -17.35 -24.00
N GLU A 599 -1.78 -16.84 -24.70
CA GLU A 599 -0.47 -16.51 -24.12
C GLU A 599 -0.52 -15.30 -23.19
N LYS A 600 -1.29 -14.27 -23.52
CA LYS A 600 -1.55 -13.12 -22.64
C LYS A 600 -2.19 -13.57 -21.31
N ILE A 601 -3.27 -14.34 -21.37
CA ILE A 601 -4.00 -14.81 -20.18
C ILE A 601 -3.11 -15.71 -19.31
N SER A 602 -2.49 -16.74 -19.90
CA SER A 602 -1.69 -17.71 -19.15
C SER A 602 -0.31 -17.19 -18.72
N GLY A 603 0.23 -16.21 -19.46
CA GLY A 603 1.51 -15.57 -19.18
C GLY A 603 1.43 -14.51 -18.09
N TRP A 604 0.26 -13.90 -17.90
CA TRP A 604 0.04 -12.94 -16.82
C TRP A 604 0.24 -13.62 -15.46
N ASP A 605 1.12 -13.02 -14.65
CA ASP A 605 1.45 -13.48 -13.30
C ASP A 605 1.09 -12.37 -12.31
N PRO A 606 0.01 -12.51 -11.52
CA PRO A 606 -0.35 -11.49 -10.55
C PRO A 606 0.74 -11.27 -9.49
N PHE A 607 1.63 -12.25 -9.28
CA PHE A 607 2.68 -12.18 -8.27
C PHE A 607 3.98 -11.55 -8.79
N ASP A 608 4.11 -11.25 -10.08
CA ASP A 608 5.25 -10.46 -10.60
C ASP A 608 5.02 -8.97 -10.41
N GLN A 609 5.51 -8.46 -9.28
CA GLN A 609 5.38 -7.08 -8.85
C GLN A 609 6.20 -6.06 -9.67
N ASN A 610 7.03 -6.52 -10.62
CA ASN A 610 7.92 -5.68 -11.43
C ASN A 610 7.43 -5.50 -12.86
N THR A 611 6.21 -5.94 -13.15
CA THR A 611 5.62 -5.88 -14.47
C THR A 611 4.20 -5.33 -14.38
N HIS A 612 3.72 -4.78 -15.49
CA HIS A 612 2.33 -4.48 -15.69
C HIS A 612 1.82 -5.24 -16.91
N SER A 613 0.54 -5.55 -16.91
CA SER A 613 -0.15 -6.08 -18.08
C SER A 613 -0.44 -4.98 -19.08
N ASP A 614 -0.22 -5.23 -20.36
CA ASP A 614 -0.58 -4.32 -21.46
C ASP A 614 -2.09 -4.34 -21.78
N TRP A 615 -2.87 -5.17 -21.07
CA TRP A 615 -4.32 -5.32 -21.20
C TRP A 615 -4.99 -5.47 -19.83
N PHE A 616 -6.31 -5.30 -19.80
CA PHE A 616 -7.18 -5.54 -18.65
C PHE A 616 -8.39 -6.38 -19.03
N ASP A 617 -8.75 -7.34 -18.18
CA ASP A 617 -10.01 -8.09 -18.25
C ASP A 617 -10.46 -8.49 -16.83
N ASN A 618 -11.70 -8.16 -16.46
CA ASN A 618 -12.26 -8.37 -15.14
C ASN A 618 -12.49 -9.85 -14.79
N GLU A 619 -12.76 -10.69 -15.79
CA GLU A 619 -12.96 -12.13 -15.59
C GLU A 619 -11.62 -12.79 -15.30
N TRP A 620 -10.60 -12.58 -16.14
CA TRP A 620 -9.31 -13.24 -15.96
C TRP A 620 -8.46 -12.69 -14.82
N MET A 621 -8.60 -11.41 -14.49
CA MET A 621 -7.83 -10.79 -13.41
C MET A 621 -8.49 -10.91 -12.05
N PHE A 622 -9.84 -10.86 -11.98
CA PHE A 622 -10.56 -10.80 -10.71
C PHE A 622 -11.64 -11.87 -10.52
N GLY A 623 -11.92 -12.70 -11.53
CA GLY A 623 -12.95 -13.75 -11.45
C GLY A 623 -14.37 -13.19 -11.55
N LEU A 624 -14.53 -11.96 -12.05
CA LEU A 624 -15.82 -11.27 -12.07
C LEU A 624 -16.42 -11.30 -13.47
N LYS A 625 -17.35 -12.23 -13.73
CA LYS A 625 -18.02 -12.35 -15.05
C LYS A 625 -19.01 -11.22 -15.35
N SER A 626 -19.64 -10.65 -14.32
CA SER A 626 -20.67 -9.61 -14.44
C SER A 626 -20.15 -8.17 -14.32
N GLY A 627 -18.83 -7.99 -14.17
CA GLY A 627 -18.23 -6.67 -13.96
C GLY A 627 -18.34 -6.17 -12.51
N PHE A 628 -18.45 -4.85 -12.35
CA PHE A 628 -18.44 -4.15 -11.06
C PHE A 628 -19.73 -3.36 -10.86
N ASP A 629 -20.19 -3.27 -9.62
CA ASP A 629 -21.35 -2.45 -9.24
C ASP A 629 -21.02 -0.95 -9.25
N ILE A 630 -19.79 -0.60 -8.87
CA ILE A 630 -19.29 0.78 -8.85
C ILE A 630 -17.94 0.83 -9.56
N VAL A 631 -17.83 1.70 -10.57
CA VAL A 631 -16.56 2.10 -11.19
C VAL A 631 -16.33 3.55 -10.81
N ILE A 632 -15.31 3.81 -10.00
CA ILE A 632 -15.02 5.14 -9.44
C ILE A 632 -13.55 5.45 -9.61
N GLY A 633 -13.21 6.67 -10.01
CA GLY A 633 -11.81 7.05 -10.15
C GLY A 633 -11.67 8.39 -10.84
N ASN A 634 -10.43 8.88 -10.91
CA ASN A 634 -10.07 10.02 -11.74
C ASN A 634 -9.41 9.50 -13.03
N PRO A 635 -10.19 9.25 -14.11
CA PRO A 635 -9.68 8.59 -15.29
C PRO A 635 -8.62 9.45 -16.02
N PRO A 636 -7.69 8.82 -16.76
CA PRO A 636 -6.71 9.56 -17.54
C PRO A 636 -7.38 10.35 -18.67
N TYR A 637 -7.13 11.67 -18.71
CA TYR A 637 -7.59 12.53 -19.81
C TYR A 637 -6.62 12.48 -20.98
N ILE A 638 -6.94 11.64 -21.98
CA ILE A 638 -6.07 11.43 -23.15
C ILE A 638 -6.45 12.35 -24.30
N GLN A 639 -5.46 13.02 -24.86
CA GLN A 639 -5.58 13.74 -26.13
C GLN A 639 -4.89 12.93 -27.23
N LEU A 640 -5.68 12.28 -28.09
CA LEU A 640 -5.20 11.38 -29.16
C LEU A 640 -4.26 12.07 -30.17
N GLN A 641 -4.36 13.39 -30.29
CA GLN A 641 -3.60 14.23 -31.22
C GLN A 641 -2.15 14.51 -30.75
N LYS A 642 -1.83 14.18 -29.50
CA LYS A 642 -0.46 14.29 -28.96
C LYS A 642 0.43 13.12 -29.43
N ASP A 643 1.74 13.27 -29.21
CA ASP A 643 2.76 12.27 -29.54
C ASP A 643 2.70 11.74 -30.99
N GLY A 644 2.43 12.63 -31.95
CA GLY A 644 2.47 12.31 -33.38
C GLY A 644 1.48 11.24 -33.84
N GLY A 645 0.38 11.03 -33.10
CA GLY A 645 -0.66 10.05 -33.45
C GLY A 645 -0.38 8.62 -32.99
N LYS A 646 0.67 8.37 -32.19
CA LYS A 646 0.95 7.03 -31.62
C LYS A 646 -0.23 6.51 -30.80
N LEU A 647 -0.83 7.36 -29.95
CA LEU A 647 -1.98 7.00 -29.13
C LEU A 647 -3.22 6.71 -29.98
N ALA A 648 -3.46 7.49 -31.05
CA ALA A 648 -4.53 7.19 -32.00
C ALA A 648 -4.34 5.80 -32.63
N LYS A 649 -3.12 5.44 -33.03
CA LYS A 649 -2.82 4.11 -33.57
C LYS A 649 -2.98 2.99 -32.54
N LEU A 650 -2.63 3.23 -31.28
CA LEU A 650 -2.77 2.26 -30.20
C LEU A 650 -4.24 1.96 -29.90
N TYR A 651 -5.09 2.99 -29.82
CA TYR A 651 -6.48 2.84 -29.41
C TYR A 651 -7.49 2.65 -30.55
N GLN A 652 -7.05 2.68 -31.82
CA GLN A 652 -7.94 2.62 -32.99
C GLN A 652 -8.88 1.40 -33.03
N ASN A 653 -8.46 0.27 -32.44
CA ASN A 653 -9.21 -0.98 -32.44
C ASN A 653 -10.00 -1.22 -31.13
N GLN A 654 -9.97 -0.27 -30.19
CA GLN A 654 -10.63 -0.41 -28.88
C GLN A 654 -12.12 0.01 -28.90
N ASN A 655 -12.63 0.48 -30.04
CA ASN A 655 -14.05 0.82 -30.25
C ASN A 655 -14.61 1.88 -29.27
N TYR A 656 -13.80 2.84 -28.84
CA TYR A 656 -14.28 3.94 -27.99
C TYR A 656 -15.29 4.83 -28.73
N ILE A 657 -16.43 5.12 -28.07
CA ILE A 657 -17.50 5.99 -28.60
C ILE A 657 -16.97 7.38 -28.97
N THR A 658 -16.03 7.91 -28.19
CA THR A 658 -15.46 9.25 -28.35
C THR A 658 -14.13 9.25 -29.13
N PHE A 659 -13.79 8.17 -29.83
CA PHE A 659 -12.57 8.10 -30.65
C PHE A 659 -12.71 8.97 -31.91
N ALA A 660 -12.16 10.18 -31.84
CA ALA A 660 -12.02 11.07 -32.98
C ALA A 660 -10.55 11.10 -33.43
N ARG A 661 -10.29 10.62 -34.67
CA ARG A 661 -8.93 10.60 -35.27
C ARG A 661 -8.37 12.00 -35.48
#